data_AF-A0A0S3RZY8-F1
#
_entry.id   AF-A0A0S3RZY8-F1
#
_cell.length_a   1.000
_cell.length_b   1.000
_cell.length_c   1.000
_cell.angle_alpha   90.00
_cell.angle_beta   90.00
_cell.angle_gamma   90.00
#
_symmetry.space_group_name_H-M   'P 1'
#
loop_
_entity.id
_entity.type
_entity.pdbx_description
1 polymer ?
#
loop_
_entity_poly.entity_id
_entity_poly.type
_entity_poly.pdbx_seq_one_letter_code
_entity_poly.pdbx_strand_id
1 'polypeptide(L)'
;MAMTFETGRFHLSRPTASKHLLFSAIIKRPKPVSLPSSRFFHCRSRRLVLTQRFALKVCAVKVEQKNVATESGEWGKVSAVLFDMDGVLCNSEEPSRKAGVDLFAEMGVEVIVDDFVPFTGTGEANFLGGVASVKGVKGFDPEAAKKRFFEIYLDKYAKPDSGIGFPGALELISQCKSKGLKVAVASSADRVKVDANLAAAGLPLSMFDAIVSADAFENLKPAPDIFLAASRILNVPPSECIVIEDALAGVQAAKAAQMRCIAVRTSISDAVLESAEPSFIRDDIGSVSLEDILFGGTVGYNERMQGSETLNNFAESSSTVLDGGLQGSRRDILRYGSLGIAISCLIFTLNNWKAMQYASPKAVWNQLFGVALPPLEQKDNSRYDRIQQFVNYISDLESRGNAQIVPEFPSKLDWLNTAPLQFRRDLKGKIVLLDFWTYCCINCMHVLPDLDALEKKYKDMPFVVVGVHSAKFDNEKDSEAIRNAVLRYGISHPVVNDGDMFLWRNLGISSWPTFAIVGPDGKLLAQLAGEGHRKDLDDFVEAALLYYGKQNMLDNTPISLNLEKDNDPRLLTSPLKFPGKLAVDVLNNRLFISDSNHNRIVVTDLDGNFIVQIGSSGEEGLNDGSFDDATFNRPQGLAYNAKKNILYVADTENHALREIDFVNEKVRTLAGNGTKGSDYVGGGKGGTQLLNSPWDVCFHPFEETIYIAMAGQHQIWEHNLLEATSRAFSGDGYERNLNGSSSTNTSFAQPSGLSLSQDLSKIYIADSESSSIRVVDLKTGGSQLLAGGDPMFADNLFKFGDQDGIGSDVLLQHPLGVMCANDGEIYIADSYNHKV
;
A
#
# COMPACT_ATOMS: atom_id res chain seq x y z
N MET A 1 -53.33 61.12 0.77
CA MET A 1 -54.20 60.07 0.20
C MET A 1 -53.68 58.75 0.74
N ALA A 2 -54.12 58.36 1.94
CA ALA A 2 -55.40 57.74 2.30
C ALA A 2 -55.26 56.20 2.21
N MET A 3 -54.96 55.53 3.32
CA MET A 3 -55.88 55.06 4.38
C MET A 3 -56.65 53.80 3.94
N THR A 4 -56.50 52.70 4.71
CA THR A 4 -57.53 52.04 5.56
C THR A 4 -57.03 50.63 5.92
N PHE A 5 -56.85 50.18 7.17
CA PHE A 5 -57.73 50.00 8.35
C PHE A 5 -58.59 48.73 8.38
N GLU A 6 -58.63 48.17 9.60
CA GLU A 6 -59.64 47.29 10.24
C GLU A 6 -59.52 45.76 10.08
N THR A 7 -59.18 44.97 11.11
CA THR A 7 -59.69 44.73 12.50
C THR A 7 -60.74 43.60 12.57
N GLY A 8 -60.47 42.58 13.40
CA GLY A 8 -61.23 42.31 14.63
C GLY A 8 -61.48 40.80 14.77
N ARG A 9 -61.63 40.16 15.93
CA ARG A 9 -61.90 40.59 17.33
C ARG A 9 -61.54 39.45 18.31
N PHE A 10 -61.13 39.85 19.53
CA PHE A 10 -61.51 39.43 20.91
C PHE A 10 -62.05 38.01 21.19
N HIS A 11 -61.78 37.32 22.31
CA HIS A 11 -61.84 37.76 23.72
C HIS A 11 -61.13 36.78 24.71
N LEU A 12 -60.68 37.35 25.83
CA LEU A 12 -60.20 36.74 27.08
C LEU A 12 -61.22 35.82 27.79
N SER A 13 -60.73 34.82 28.54
CA SER A 13 -61.03 34.68 29.99
C SER A 13 -60.26 33.50 30.66
N ARG A 14 -59.54 33.81 31.75
CA ARG A 14 -59.18 32.85 32.83
C ARG A 14 -60.44 32.57 33.67
N PRO A 15 -60.51 31.47 34.45
CA PRO A 15 -60.13 31.63 35.87
C PRO A 15 -59.55 30.38 36.59
N THR A 16 -58.79 30.68 37.65
CA THR A 16 -58.78 30.08 39.00
C THR A 16 -58.22 28.68 39.30
N ALA A 17 -57.24 28.75 40.22
CA ALA A 17 -56.72 27.74 41.13
C ALA A 17 -57.77 27.12 42.09
N SER A 18 -57.47 25.95 42.68
CA SER A 18 -57.01 25.83 44.09
C SER A 18 -57.32 24.46 44.75
N LYS A 19 -56.48 24.13 45.75
CA LYS A 19 -56.60 23.18 46.91
C LYS A 19 -56.15 21.72 46.70
N HIS A 20 -55.00 21.29 47.28
CA HIS A 20 -54.74 20.87 48.69
C HIS A 20 -55.45 19.53 49.01
N LEU A 21 -54.86 18.44 49.53
CA LEU A 21 -53.98 18.22 50.70
C LEU A 21 -53.36 16.79 50.58
N LEU A 22 -52.04 16.61 50.76
CA LEU A 22 -51.32 16.03 51.94
C LEU A 22 -51.47 14.51 52.18
N PHE A 23 -50.35 13.76 52.11
CA PHE A 23 -49.66 13.24 53.31
C PHE A 23 -48.19 12.85 53.02
N SER A 24 -47.37 13.03 54.05
CA SER A 24 -45.92 12.98 54.17
C SER A 24 -45.36 11.55 54.32
N ALA A 25 -44.06 11.30 54.08
CA ALA A 25 -43.06 11.35 55.14
C ALA A 25 -41.63 11.66 54.64
N ILE A 26 -40.92 12.40 55.49
CA ILE A 26 -39.62 13.04 55.38
C ILE A 26 -38.55 12.17 56.06
N ILE A 27 -37.26 12.33 55.69
CA ILE A 27 -36.07 12.66 56.55
C ILE A 27 -34.78 12.22 55.81
N LYS A 28 -33.64 12.92 55.72
CA LYS A 28 -33.15 14.30 55.96
C LYS A 28 -31.77 14.39 55.28
N ARG A 29 -31.43 15.54 54.65
CA ARG A 29 -30.04 16.02 54.46
C ARG A 29 -29.72 17.05 55.56
N PRO A 30 -28.43 17.40 55.78
CA PRO A 30 -28.08 18.81 55.62
C PRO A 30 -26.69 19.08 54.98
N LYS A 31 -26.72 19.68 53.79
CA LYS A 31 -26.23 21.01 53.32
C LYS A 31 -25.14 21.85 54.07
N PRO A 32 -24.54 22.87 53.40
CA PRO A 32 -23.09 23.16 53.30
C PRO A 32 -22.68 24.53 53.87
N VAL A 33 -21.39 24.89 53.78
CA VAL A 33 -20.89 26.29 53.91
C VAL A 33 -19.69 26.58 52.98
N SER A 34 -19.62 27.83 52.53
CA SER A 34 -18.82 28.50 51.50
C SER A 34 -17.40 29.00 51.90
N LEU A 35 -16.63 29.37 50.86
CA LEU A 35 -15.28 30.00 50.74
C LEU A 35 -14.91 31.14 51.73
N PRO A 36 -13.58 31.42 51.91
CA PRO A 36 -12.97 32.59 51.24
C PRO A 36 -11.49 32.43 50.79
N SER A 37 -10.99 33.49 50.12
CA SER A 37 -9.76 33.67 49.33
C SER A 37 -8.44 34.00 50.08
N SER A 38 -7.33 33.75 49.36
CA SER A 38 -6.00 34.40 49.30
C SER A 38 -5.08 34.51 50.54
N ARG A 39 -3.84 33.97 50.41
CA ARG A 39 -2.56 34.68 50.67
C ARG A 39 -1.33 33.88 50.20
N PHE A 40 -0.30 34.66 49.89
CA PHE A 40 1.00 34.39 49.26
C PHE A 40 1.99 33.46 50.00
N PHE A 41 2.97 32.99 49.20
CA PHE A 41 4.43 32.87 49.43
C PHE A 41 5.08 31.47 49.50
N HIS A 42 5.94 31.28 48.49
CA HIS A 42 7.33 30.80 48.52
C HIS A 42 7.68 29.31 48.33
N CYS A 43 8.58 29.17 47.35
CA CYS A 43 9.36 28.02 46.92
C CYS A 43 10.21 27.41 48.05
N ARG A 44 10.23 26.07 48.16
CA ARG A 44 11.44 25.27 48.39
C ARG A 44 11.20 23.78 48.14
N SER A 45 12.20 23.16 47.51
CA SER A 45 12.32 21.73 47.19
C SER A 45 12.19 20.80 48.41
N ARG A 46 11.70 19.57 48.20
CA ARG A 46 12.47 18.32 48.44
C ARG A 46 11.70 17.02 48.18
N ARG A 47 12.45 16.09 47.59
CA ARG A 47 12.47 14.62 47.76
C ARG A 47 11.37 13.76 47.14
N LEU A 48 11.75 13.15 46.01
CA LEU A 48 11.37 11.81 45.58
C LEU A 48 11.63 10.77 46.70
N VAL A 49 10.65 9.90 46.94
CA VAL A 49 10.80 8.64 47.67
C VAL A 49 10.48 7.51 46.70
N LEU A 50 11.47 6.63 46.49
CA LEU A 50 11.41 5.38 45.73
C LEU A 50 10.90 4.25 46.63
N THR A 51 9.94 3.45 46.16
CA THR A 51 9.67 2.05 46.56
C THR A 51 8.78 1.44 45.44
N GLN A 52 8.80 0.18 45.03
CA GLN A 52 9.69 -0.97 45.16
C GLN A 52 9.34 -1.88 43.95
N ARG A 53 10.34 -2.56 43.37
CA ARG A 53 10.24 -3.39 42.14
C ARG A 53 9.36 -4.63 42.35
N PHE A 54 8.48 -4.93 41.38
CA PHE A 54 7.91 -6.26 41.17
C PHE A 54 8.80 -7.07 40.22
N ALA A 55 9.17 -8.27 40.64
CA ALA A 55 9.96 -9.24 39.90
C ALA A 55 9.06 -10.11 39.02
N LEU A 56 9.42 -10.26 37.74
CA LEU A 56 8.85 -11.26 36.84
C LEU A 56 9.70 -12.53 36.88
N LYS A 57 9.02 -13.65 37.19
CA LYS A 57 9.53 -15.02 37.21
C LYS A 57 9.78 -15.49 35.77
N VAL A 58 11.04 -15.74 35.42
CA VAL A 58 11.41 -16.54 34.25
C VAL A 58 11.35 -18.02 34.65
N CYS A 59 10.46 -18.79 34.02
CA CYS A 59 10.48 -20.25 34.12
C CYS A 59 11.61 -20.78 33.22
N ALA A 60 12.68 -21.28 33.86
CA ALA A 60 13.70 -22.06 33.20
C ALA A 60 13.17 -23.46 32.93
N VAL A 61 13.01 -23.83 31.65
CA VAL A 61 12.90 -25.23 31.25
C VAL A 61 14.32 -25.81 31.21
N LYS A 62 14.60 -26.74 32.11
CA LYS A 62 15.79 -27.60 32.05
C LYS A 62 15.67 -28.49 30.81
N VAL A 63 16.55 -28.29 29.83
CA VAL A 63 16.83 -29.30 28.81
C VAL A 63 18.04 -30.08 29.29
N GLU A 64 17.84 -31.39 29.52
CA GLU A 64 18.90 -32.35 29.82
C GLU A 64 19.89 -32.42 28.64
N GLN A 65 21.18 -32.23 28.94
CA GLN A 65 22.26 -32.54 28.01
C GLN A 65 22.33 -34.06 27.80
N LYS A 66 21.92 -34.49 26.60
CA LYS A 66 22.35 -35.78 26.05
C LYS A 66 23.63 -35.52 25.24
N ASN A 67 24.76 -36.00 25.77
CA ASN A 67 26.00 -36.12 25.00
C ASN A 67 25.78 -37.07 23.82
N VAL A 68 25.98 -36.58 22.60
CA VAL A 68 26.27 -37.41 21.43
C VAL A 68 27.34 -36.73 20.57
N ALA A 69 28.47 -37.42 20.49
CA ALA A 69 29.57 -37.44 19.51
C ALA A 69 29.94 -36.20 18.67
N THR A 70 31.24 -35.88 18.74
CA THR A 70 32.04 -35.05 17.83
C THR A 70 32.25 -35.67 16.44
N GLU A 71 32.46 -34.78 15.44
CA GLU A 71 32.92 -34.90 14.03
C GLU A 71 31.83 -34.34 13.07
N SER A 72 32.02 -33.40 12.13
CA SER A 72 33.11 -32.93 11.24
C SER A 72 32.94 -31.41 10.94
N GLY A 73 33.96 -30.56 10.86
CA GLY A 73 34.79 -30.34 9.67
C GLY A 73 34.24 -29.22 8.75
N GLU A 74 34.78 -27.99 8.86
CA GLU A 74 34.79 -26.85 7.90
C GLU A 74 33.56 -26.37 7.10
N TRP A 75 32.42 -27.06 7.05
CA TRP A 75 31.34 -26.70 6.12
C TRP A 75 30.54 -25.44 6.51
N GLY A 76 30.30 -25.21 7.80
CA GLY A 76 29.55 -24.04 8.30
C GLY A 76 28.03 -24.14 8.19
N LYS A 77 27.30 -23.35 8.98
CA LYS A 77 25.82 -23.36 9.04
C LYS A 77 25.20 -23.01 7.68
N VAL A 78 24.13 -23.70 7.30
CA VAL A 78 23.32 -23.41 6.10
C VAL A 78 21.92 -23.03 6.52
N SER A 79 21.43 -21.92 5.97
CA SER A 79 20.08 -21.41 6.25
C SER A 79 19.28 -21.11 4.98
N ALA A 80 19.93 -21.02 3.80
CA ALA A 80 19.25 -20.80 2.53
C ALA A 80 19.91 -21.54 1.36
N VAL A 81 19.09 -21.91 0.37
CA VAL A 81 19.50 -22.47 -0.92
C VAL A 81 18.97 -21.60 -2.06
N LEU A 82 19.84 -21.14 -2.93
CA LEU A 82 19.55 -20.24 -4.04
C LEU A 82 19.78 -21.02 -5.33
N PHE A 83 18.73 -21.21 -6.12
CA PHE A 83 18.76 -21.96 -7.36
C PHE A 83 18.87 -20.99 -8.54
N ASP A 84 19.82 -21.23 -9.45
CA ASP A 84 19.60 -20.77 -10.82
C ASP A 84 18.38 -21.50 -11.42
N MET A 85 17.81 -20.94 -12.47
CA MET A 85 16.64 -21.51 -13.11
C MET A 85 16.99 -22.28 -14.38
N ASP A 86 17.75 -21.66 -15.26
CA ASP A 86 18.04 -22.19 -16.59
C ASP A 86 19.14 -23.25 -16.43
N GLY A 87 18.92 -24.47 -16.90
CA GLY A 87 19.89 -25.56 -16.73
C GLY A 87 19.95 -26.16 -15.31
N VAL A 88 19.40 -25.52 -14.28
CA VAL A 88 19.30 -26.09 -12.92
C VAL A 88 17.90 -26.58 -12.58
N LEU A 89 16.89 -25.72 -12.65
CA LEU A 89 15.49 -26.10 -12.35
C LEU A 89 14.75 -26.61 -13.58
N CYS A 90 15.10 -26.11 -14.76
CA CYS A 90 14.45 -26.48 -16.02
C CYS A 90 15.38 -26.41 -17.24
N ASN A 91 15.09 -27.23 -18.25
CA ASN A 91 15.73 -27.16 -19.57
C ASN A 91 15.00 -26.14 -20.46
N SER A 92 15.35 -24.87 -20.31
CA SER A 92 14.77 -23.76 -21.07
C SER A 92 15.52 -23.41 -22.36
N GLU A 93 16.77 -23.86 -22.51
CA GLU A 93 17.64 -23.47 -23.62
C GLU A 93 17.19 -24.06 -24.95
N GLU A 94 16.81 -25.35 -24.96
CA GLU A 94 16.29 -26.00 -26.17
C GLU A 94 14.94 -25.41 -26.61
N PRO A 95 13.94 -25.25 -25.72
CA PRO A 95 12.75 -24.44 -25.98
C PRO A 95 13.05 -23.05 -26.56
N SER A 96 14.02 -22.34 -25.99
CA SER A 96 14.38 -20.98 -26.42
C SER A 96 14.93 -20.98 -27.85
N ARG A 97 15.79 -21.94 -28.20
CA ARG A 97 16.30 -22.08 -29.57
C ARG A 97 15.20 -22.44 -30.57
N LYS A 98 14.25 -23.30 -30.21
CA LYS A 98 13.09 -23.64 -31.06
C LYS A 98 12.18 -22.43 -31.30
N ALA A 99 11.91 -21.64 -30.27
CA ALA A 99 11.18 -20.37 -30.42
C ALA A 99 11.92 -19.37 -31.32
N GLY A 100 13.25 -19.32 -31.21
CA GLY A 100 14.09 -18.54 -32.12
C GLY A 100 13.94 -18.98 -33.59
N VAL A 101 14.01 -20.29 -33.86
CA VAL A 101 13.80 -20.84 -35.21
C VAL A 101 12.42 -20.45 -35.76
N ASP A 102 11.37 -20.58 -34.97
CA ASP A 102 10.01 -20.19 -35.36
C ASP A 102 9.91 -18.68 -35.68
N LEU A 103 10.53 -17.82 -34.88
CA LEU A 103 10.58 -16.38 -35.14
C LEU A 103 11.24 -16.06 -36.48
N PHE A 104 12.42 -16.62 -36.74
CA PHE A 104 13.13 -16.34 -38.01
C PHE A 104 12.40 -16.95 -39.22
N ALA A 105 11.69 -18.07 -39.04
CA ALA A 105 10.80 -18.60 -40.06
C ALA A 105 9.65 -17.64 -40.40
N GLU A 106 9.04 -16.97 -39.41
CA GLU A 106 8.04 -15.91 -39.64
C GLU A 106 8.64 -14.71 -40.41
N MET A 107 9.94 -14.46 -40.25
CA MET A 107 10.68 -13.41 -40.96
C MET A 107 11.18 -13.85 -42.35
N GLY A 108 10.91 -15.10 -42.76
CA GLY A 108 11.36 -15.65 -44.04
C GLY A 108 12.86 -15.97 -44.11
N VAL A 109 13.50 -16.19 -42.96
CA VAL A 109 14.94 -16.49 -42.83
C VAL A 109 15.10 -17.92 -42.31
N GLU A 110 15.80 -18.77 -43.08
CA GLU A 110 16.09 -20.13 -42.65
C GLU A 110 17.25 -20.17 -41.64
N VAL A 111 16.93 -20.66 -40.43
CA VAL A 111 17.88 -20.90 -39.34
C VAL A 111 17.62 -22.26 -38.70
N ILE A 112 18.65 -22.86 -38.12
CA ILE A 112 18.57 -24.10 -37.36
C ILE A 112 18.94 -23.85 -35.90
N VAL A 113 18.56 -24.77 -35.01
CA VAL A 113 18.82 -24.69 -33.56
C VAL A 113 20.31 -24.44 -33.25
N ASP A 114 21.22 -25.03 -34.04
CA ASP A 114 22.67 -24.88 -33.86
C ASP A 114 23.19 -23.46 -34.15
N ASP A 115 22.46 -22.67 -34.95
CA ASP A 115 22.84 -21.27 -35.22
C ASP A 115 22.80 -20.41 -33.95
N PHE A 116 21.99 -20.81 -32.97
CA PHE A 116 21.79 -20.08 -31.71
C PHE A 116 22.77 -20.49 -30.61
N VAL A 117 23.45 -21.63 -30.75
CA VAL A 117 24.38 -22.16 -29.73
C VAL A 117 25.48 -21.14 -29.36
N PRO A 118 26.15 -20.46 -30.32
CA PRO A 118 27.19 -19.47 -30.00
C PRO A 118 26.70 -18.25 -29.20
N PHE A 119 25.38 -18.01 -29.16
CA PHE A 119 24.76 -16.85 -28.54
C PHE A 119 23.93 -17.20 -27.28
N THR A 120 23.92 -18.47 -26.87
CA THR A 120 23.21 -18.93 -25.68
C THR A 120 23.82 -18.28 -24.42
N GLY A 121 22.98 -17.83 -23.48
CA GLY A 121 23.42 -17.15 -22.25
C GLY A 121 23.86 -15.68 -22.40
N THR A 122 23.69 -15.06 -23.58
CA THR A 122 24.11 -13.65 -23.83
C THR A 122 23.00 -12.61 -23.62
N GLY A 123 21.82 -13.04 -23.17
CA GLY A 123 20.59 -12.24 -23.10
C GLY A 123 19.82 -12.23 -24.42
N GLU A 124 18.48 -12.15 -24.37
CA GLU A 124 17.58 -12.40 -25.51
C GLU A 124 17.83 -11.47 -26.71
N ALA A 125 18.19 -10.20 -26.47
CA ALA A 125 18.52 -9.26 -27.54
C ALA A 125 19.78 -9.66 -28.32
N ASN A 126 20.82 -10.15 -27.62
CA ASN A 126 22.05 -10.63 -28.25
C ASN A 126 21.89 -12.03 -28.83
N PHE A 127 21.07 -12.88 -28.19
CA PHE A 127 20.70 -14.21 -28.68
C PHE A 127 20.07 -14.15 -30.07
N LEU A 128 19.07 -13.27 -30.25
CA LEU A 128 18.41 -13.09 -31.54
C LEU A 128 19.24 -12.22 -32.49
N GLY A 129 19.83 -11.13 -31.99
CA GLY A 129 20.64 -10.20 -32.79
C GLY A 129 21.91 -10.85 -33.37
N GLY A 130 22.53 -11.77 -32.64
CA GLY A 130 23.69 -12.54 -33.10
C GLY A 130 23.38 -13.41 -34.30
N VAL A 131 22.28 -14.16 -34.24
CA VAL A 131 21.80 -14.97 -35.37
C VAL A 131 21.39 -14.10 -36.55
N ALA A 132 20.66 -13.00 -36.30
CA ALA A 132 20.28 -12.05 -37.35
C ALA A 132 21.49 -11.47 -38.08
N SER A 133 22.56 -11.15 -37.34
CA SER A 133 23.82 -10.64 -37.90
C SER A 133 24.53 -11.68 -38.77
N VAL A 134 24.68 -12.92 -38.27
CA VAL A 134 25.33 -14.03 -39.02
C VAL A 134 24.54 -14.37 -40.28
N LYS A 135 23.21 -14.31 -40.22
CA LYS A 135 22.32 -14.63 -41.35
C LYS A 135 22.06 -13.43 -42.27
N GLY A 136 22.60 -12.26 -41.98
CA GLY A 136 22.51 -11.08 -42.83
C GLY A 136 21.11 -10.46 -42.92
N VAL A 137 20.32 -10.55 -41.86
CA VAL A 137 18.95 -10.01 -41.81
C VAL A 137 18.99 -8.48 -41.79
N LYS A 138 18.53 -7.85 -42.88
CA LYS A 138 18.54 -6.37 -43.02
C LYS A 138 17.38 -5.74 -42.24
N GLY A 139 17.67 -4.69 -41.47
CA GLY A 139 16.65 -3.95 -40.71
C GLY A 139 16.08 -4.73 -39.52
N PHE A 140 16.86 -5.68 -38.96
CA PHE A 140 16.48 -6.40 -37.76
C PHE A 140 16.30 -5.43 -36.58
N ASP A 141 15.10 -5.45 -35.98
CA ASP A 141 14.76 -4.69 -34.78
C ASP A 141 14.81 -5.64 -33.57
N PRO A 142 15.83 -5.54 -32.71
CA PRO A 142 16.00 -6.45 -31.57
C PRO A 142 14.84 -6.40 -30.57
N GLU A 143 14.21 -5.24 -30.37
CA GLU A 143 13.15 -5.09 -29.35
C GLU A 143 11.84 -5.68 -29.85
N ALA A 144 11.48 -5.42 -31.10
CA ALA A 144 10.31 -6.04 -31.73
C ALA A 144 10.47 -7.57 -31.84
N ALA A 145 11.67 -8.04 -32.22
CA ALA A 145 12.00 -9.45 -32.28
C ALA A 145 11.95 -10.13 -30.92
N LYS A 146 12.47 -9.48 -29.86
CA LYS A 146 12.40 -9.97 -28.47
C LYS A 146 10.95 -10.09 -28.00
N LYS A 147 10.10 -9.10 -28.28
CA LYS A 147 8.67 -9.18 -27.94
C LYS A 147 7.98 -10.36 -28.64
N ARG A 148 8.17 -10.50 -29.95
CA ARG A 148 7.56 -11.59 -30.73
C ARG A 148 8.10 -12.96 -30.33
N PHE A 149 9.39 -13.03 -30.02
CA PHE A 149 10.02 -14.22 -29.45
C PHE A 149 9.30 -14.70 -28.20
N PHE A 150 9.02 -13.80 -27.24
CA PHE A 150 8.29 -14.17 -26.03
C PHE A 150 6.88 -14.66 -26.32
N GLU A 151 6.15 -14.03 -27.25
CA GLU A 151 4.82 -14.52 -27.65
C GLU A 151 4.88 -15.97 -28.16
N ILE A 152 5.84 -16.30 -29.03
CA ILE A 152 6.03 -17.65 -29.56
C ILE A 152 6.48 -18.62 -28.46
N TYR A 153 7.44 -18.19 -27.63
CA TYR A 153 8.01 -18.99 -26.55
C TYR A 153 6.95 -19.39 -25.53
N LEU A 154 6.15 -18.42 -25.06
CA LEU A 154 5.08 -18.64 -24.08
C LEU A 154 3.93 -19.47 -24.66
N ASP A 155 3.52 -19.21 -25.91
CA ASP A 155 2.42 -19.96 -26.52
C ASP A 155 2.80 -21.40 -26.86
N LYS A 156 4.01 -21.66 -27.35
CA LYS A 156 4.33 -23.00 -27.87
C LYS A 156 5.19 -23.85 -26.95
N TYR A 157 6.10 -23.25 -26.19
CA TYR A 157 7.22 -23.98 -25.59
C TYR A 157 7.25 -23.91 -24.05
N ALA A 158 6.77 -22.83 -23.45
CA ALA A 158 6.73 -22.62 -21.99
C ALA A 158 5.29 -22.56 -21.45
N LYS A 159 4.42 -23.48 -21.90
CA LYS A 159 3.09 -23.68 -21.32
C LYS A 159 3.19 -24.32 -19.92
N PRO A 160 2.29 -24.00 -18.99
CA PRO A 160 2.25 -24.66 -17.68
C PRO A 160 2.27 -26.19 -17.83
N ASP A 161 3.09 -26.85 -17.01
CA ASP A 161 3.30 -28.31 -17.01
C ASP A 161 3.74 -28.91 -18.38
N SER A 162 4.41 -28.13 -19.23
CA SER A 162 4.95 -28.63 -20.51
C SER A 162 6.10 -29.63 -20.37
N GLY A 163 6.59 -29.85 -19.14
CA GLY A 163 7.54 -30.92 -18.83
C GLY A 163 9.00 -30.53 -19.03
N ILE A 164 9.32 -29.24 -18.97
CA ILE A 164 10.71 -28.75 -19.09
C ILE A 164 11.50 -28.83 -17.78
N GLY A 165 10.85 -29.15 -16.65
CA GLY A 165 11.50 -29.23 -15.34
C GLY A 165 12.47 -30.41 -15.24
N PHE A 166 13.62 -30.21 -14.58
CA PHE A 166 14.56 -31.31 -14.36
C PHE A 166 14.05 -32.29 -13.30
N PRO A 167 14.18 -33.61 -13.52
CA PRO A 167 13.87 -34.62 -12.50
C PRO A 167 14.63 -34.35 -11.20
N GLY A 168 13.94 -34.44 -10.06
CA GLY A 168 14.51 -34.21 -8.73
C GLY A 168 14.46 -32.75 -8.24
N ALA A 169 14.21 -31.76 -9.10
CA ALA A 169 14.15 -30.35 -8.69
C ALA A 169 13.05 -30.08 -7.64
N LEU A 170 11.82 -30.51 -7.92
CA LEU A 170 10.69 -30.38 -7.00
C LEU A 170 10.94 -31.12 -5.67
N GLU A 171 11.53 -32.30 -5.74
CA GLU A 171 11.84 -33.11 -4.56
C GLU A 171 12.89 -32.42 -3.68
N LEU A 172 13.99 -31.95 -4.27
CA LEU A 172 15.05 -31.28 -3.53
C LEU A 172 14.56 -29.98 -2.89
N ILE A 173 13.79 -29.16 -3.61
CA ILE A 173 13.17 -27.94 -3.05
C ILE A 173 12.28 -28.30 -1.86
N SER A 174 11.43 -29.32 -2.00
CA SER A 174 10.53 -29.78 -0.93
C SER A 174 11.31 -30.28 0.30
N GLN A 175 12.40 -31.01 0.07
CA GLN A 175 13.29 -31.48 1.14
C GLN A 175 13.95 -30.31 1.88
N CYS A 176 14.47 -29.30 1.16
CA CYS A 176 15.03 -28.08 1.74
C CYS A 176 14.01 -27.36 2.63
N LYS A 177 12.78 -27.13 2.13
CA LYS A 177 11.72 -26.49 2.92
C LYS A 177 11.33 -27.30 4.16
N SER A 178 11.23 -28.62 4.03
CA SER A 178 10.88 -29.50 5.15
C SER A 178 11.92 -29.45 6.30
N LYS A 179 13.15 -29.02 6.00
CA LYS A 179 14.25 -28.84 6.95
C LYS A 179 14.35 -27.41 7.49
N GLY A 180 13.43 -26.53 7.09
CA GLY A 180 13.41 -25.14 7.49
C GLY A 180 14.46 -24.27 6.79
N LEU A 181 15.04 -24.75 5.68
CA LEU A 181 15.89 -23.92 4.83
C LEU A 181 15.01 -22.99 3.99
N LYS A 182 15.44 -21.73 3.85
CA LYS A 182 14.83 -20.82 2.90
C LYS A 182 15.28 -21.17 1.48
N VAL A 183 14.40 -21.03 0.50
CA VAL A 183 14.69 -21.36 -0.90
C VAL A 183 14.36 -20.18 -1.80
N ALA A 184 15.23 -19.89 -2.77
CA ALA A 184 15.01 -18.80 -3.71
C ALA A 184 15.42 -19.16 -5.14
N VAL A 185 14.76 -18.54 -6.11
CA VAL A 185 15.22 -18.52 -7.51
C VAL A 185 16.05 -17.25 -7.73
N ALA A 186 17.19 -17.39 -8.40
CA ALA A 186 18.13 -16.31 -8.67
C ALA A 186 18.65 -16.43 -10.11
N SER A 187 17.92 -15.86 -11.07
CA SER A 187 18.15 -16.02 -12.52
C SER A 187 18.54 -14.70 -13.21
N SER A 188 19.39 -14.80 -14.23
CA SER A 188 19.73 -13.70 -15.16
C SER A 188 18.71 -13.54 -16.30
N ALA A 189 17.55 -14.21 -16.24
CA ALA A 189 16.46 -14.04 -17.19
C ALA A 189 15.46 -12.96 -16.74
N ASP A 190 14.76 -12.34 -17.70
CA ASP A 190 13.63 -11.44 -17.45
C ASP A 190 12.51 -12.18 -16.68
N ARG A 191 11.78 -11.46 -15.83
CA ARG A 191 10.78 -12.02 -14.92
C ARG A 191 9.69 -12.80 -15.64
N VAL A 192 9.26 -12.31 -16.81
CA VAL A 192 8.26 -12.98 -17.65
C VAL A 192 8.71 -14.38 -18.05
N LYS A 193 10.00 -14.57 -18.36
CA LYS A 193 10.57 -15.87 -18.69
C LYS A 193 10.71 -16.74 -17.44
N VAL A 194 11.09 -16.14 -16.32
CA VAL A 194 11.23 -16.86 -15.04
C VAL A 194 9.90 -17.47 -14.61
N ASP A 195 8.84 -16.67 -14.56
CA ASP A 195 7.52 -17.14 -14.13
C ASP A 195 6.97 -18.22 -15.06
N ALA A 196 7.13 -18.05 -16.38
CA ALA A 196 6.70 -19.03 -17.37
C ALA A 196 7.46 -20.35 -17.28
N ASN A 197 8.79 -20.31 -17.10
CA ASN A 197 9.61 -21.51 -17.01
C ASN A 197 9.34 -22.29 -15.71
N LEU A 198 9.13 -21.60 -14.59
CA LEU A 198 8.75 -22.24 -13.34
C LEU A 198 7.37 -22.93 -13.46
N ALA A 199 6.39 -22.26 -14.07
CA ALA A 199 5.09 -22.87 -14.35
C ALA A 199 5.20 -24.07 -15.29
N ALA A 200 6.00 -23.96 -16.36
CA ALA A 200 6.24 -25.04 -17.32
C ALA A 200 7.01 -26.23 -16.72
N ALA A 201 7.83 -25.97 -15.70
CA ALA A 201 8.55 -26.98 -14.92
C ALA A 201 7.69 -27.64 -13.83
N GLY A 202 6.43 -27.22 -13.64
CA GLY A 202 5.58 -27.72 -12.55
C GLY A 202 6.03 -27.25 -11.17
N LEU A 203 6.72 -26.10 -11.11
CA LEU A 203 7.25 -25.51 -9.88
C LEU A 203 6.44 -24.24 -9.52
N PRO A 204 5.38 -24.33 -8.68
CA PRO A 204 4.60 -23.16 -8.31
C PRO A 204 5.44 -22.12 -7.56
N LEU A 205 5.21 -20.83 -7.86
CA LEU A 205 5.96 -19.70 -7.29
C LEU A 205 5.93 -19.68 -5.75
N SER A 206 4.84 -20.16 -5.15
CA SER A 206 4.66 -20.27 -3.70
C SER A 206 5.67 -21.20 -3.00
N MET A 207 6.39 -22.03 -3.75
CA MET A 207 7.48 -22.84 -3.19
C MET A 207 8.72 -22.03 -2.89
N PHE A 208 8.89 -20.84 -3.49
CA PHE A 208 10.08 -20.03 -3.28
C PHE A 208 9.80 -18.90 -2.30
N ASP A 209 10.69 -18.72 -1.33
CA ASP A 209 10.62 -17.64 -0.35
C ASP A 209 11.14 -16.31 -0.95
N ALA A 210 11.84 -16.38 -2.08
CA ALA A 210 12.19 -15.24 -2.93
C ALA A 210 12.39 -15.65 -4.39
N ILE A 211 12.10 -14.73 -5.33
CA ILE A 211 12.39 -14.87 -6.76
C ILE A 211 13.09 -13.59 -7.22
N VAL A 212 14.31 -13.75 -7.73
CA VAL A 212 15.16 -12.66 -8.24
C VAL A 212 15.44 -12.89 -9.71
N SER A 213 15.15 -11.89 -10.53
CA SER A 213 15.23 -11.89 -12.00
C SER A 213 16.06 -10.70 -12.49
N ALA A 214 16.46 -10.71 -13.76
CA ALA A 214 17.37 -9.73 -14.34
C ALA A 214 16.85 -8.29 -14.40
N ASP A 215 15.52 -8.08 -14.45
CA ASP A 215 14.90 -6.77 -14.68
C ASP A 215 15.33 -5.70 -13.67
N ALA A 216 15.75 -6.13 -12.48
CA ALA A 216 16.13 -5.26 -11.37
C ALA A 216 17.64 -4.93 -11.31
N PHE A 217 18.47 -5.42 -12.25
CA PHE A 217 19.94 -5.30 -12.15
C PHE A 217 20.59 -4.79 -13.45
N GLU A 218 21.50 -3.82 -13.31
CA GLU A 218 22.34 -3.37 -14.42
C GLU A 218 23.47 -4.36 -14.74
N ASN A 219 24.01 -5.04 -13.73
CA ASN A 219 25.06 -6.04 -13.87
C ASN A 219 24.51 -7.43 -13.58
N LEU A 220 24.49 -8.30 -14.59
CA LEU A 220 24.08 -9.70 -14.46
C LEU A 220 25.28 -10.59 -14.10
N LYS A 221 25.04 -11.89 -13.85
CA LYS A 221 26.11 -12.89 -13.59
C LYS A 221 27.17 -12.79 -14.72
N PRO A 222 28.49 -12.63 -14.42
CA PRO A 222 29.18 -13.04 -13.19
C PRO A 222 29.23 -12.01 -12.05
N ALA A 223 28.52 -10.89 -12.13
CA ALA A 223 28.39 -9.97 -11.02
C ALA A 223 27.57 -10.60 -9.87
N PRO A 224 27.92 -10.34 -8.58
CA PRO A 224 27.28 -10.99 -7.43
C PRO A 224 25.88 -10.45 -7.10
N ASP A 225 25.43 -9.41 -7.79
CA ASP A 225 24.28 -8.57 -7.46
C ASP A 225 22.98 -9.37 -7.28
N ILE A 226 22.68 -10.30 -8.20
CA ILE A 226 21.48 -11.15 -8.17
C ILE A 226 21.47 -12.04 -6.92
N PHE A 227 22.60 -12.69 -6.58
CA PHE A 227 22.69 -13.55 -5.40
C PHE A 227 22.66 -12.74 -4.10
N LEU A 228 23.37 -11.61 -4.04
CA LEU A 228 23.34 -10.72 -2.88
C LEU A 228 21.93 -10.17 -2.63
N ALA A 229 21.17 -9.86 -3.68
CA ALA A 229 19.78 -9.47 -3.55
C ALA A 229 18.91 -10.60 -3.01
N ALA A 230 19.04 -11.83 -3.54
CA ALA A 230 18.32 -12.99 -3.03
C ALA A 230 18.62 -13.23 -1.53
N SER A 231 19.89 -13.17 -1.13
CA SER A 231 20.31 -13.28 0.28
C SER A 231 19.69 -12.19 1.17
N ARG A 232 19.61 -10.94 0.69
CA ARG A 232 18.98 -9.82 1.42
C ARG A 232 17.48 -10.03 1.58
N ILE A 233 16.77 -10.44 0.51
CA ILE A 233 15.33 -10.70 0.55
C ILE A 233 15.02 -11.85 1.53
N LEU A 234 15.83 -12.91 1.49
CA LEU A 234 15.71 -14.03 2.42
C LEU A 234 16.12 -13.67 3.86
N ASN A 235 16.77 -12.52 4.09
CA ASN A 235 17.38 -12.15 5.37
C ASN A 235 18.33 -13.26 5.91
N VAL A 236 19.16 -13.80 5.02
CA VAL A 236 20.17 -14.82 5.34
C VAL A 236 21.54 -14.30 4.92
N PRO A 237 22.56 -14.28 5.81
CA PRO A 237 23.91 -13.83 5.44
C PRO A 237 24.48 -14.65 4.27
N PRO A 238 25.25 -14.05 3.35
CA PRO A 238 25.81 -14.77 2.20
C PRO A 238 26.63 -16.02 2.60
N SER A 239 27.34 -15.97 3.72
CA SER A 239 28.09 -17.10 4.26
C SER A 239 27.22 -18.31 4.64
N GLU A 240 25.92 -18.12 4.89
CA GLU A 240 24.95 -19.19 5.22
C GLU A 240 24.13 -19.66 4.00
N CYS A 241 24.41 -19.12 2.81
CA CYS A 241 23.75 -19.47 1.55
C CYS A 241 24.55 -20.54 0.78
N ILE A 242 23.83 -21.50 0.20
CA ILE A 242 24.32 -22.40 -0.85
C ILE A 242 23.67 -21.99 -2.18
N VAL A 243 24.47 -21.80 -3.22
CA VAL A 243 24.00 -21.60 -4.59
C VAL A 243 24.05 -22.93 -5.35
N ILE A 244 23.04 -23.24 -6.15
CA ILE A 244 23.05 -24.35 -7.12
C ILE A 244 23.01 -23.75 -8.52
N GLU A 245 24.01 -24.05 -9.34
CA GLU A 245 24.28 -23.36 -10.61
C GLU A 245 24.91 -24.31 -11.64
N ASP A 246 24.62 -24.13 -12.92
CA ASP A 246 25.14 -24.94 -14.03
C ASP A 246 26.12 -24.17 -14.94
N ALA A 247 26.15 -22.84 -14.86
CA ALA A 247 26.95 -21.97 -15.71
C ALA A 247 28.20 -21.40 -15.01
N LEU A 248 29.30 -21.28 -15.76
CA LEU A 248 30.57 -20.70 -15.29
C LEU A 248 30.38 -19.28 -14.69
N ALA A 249 29.59 -18.45 -15.36
CA ALA A 249 29.31 -17.08 -14.92
C ALA A 249 28.58 -17.06 -13.57
N GLY A 250 27.64 -17.98 -13.34
CA GLY A 250 26.93 -18.07 -12.07
C GLY A 250 27.81 -18.60 -10.94
N VAL A 251 28.70 -19.56 -11.19
CA VAL A 251 29.66 -20.02 -10.18
C VAL A 251 30.60 -18.88 -9.77
N GLN A 252 31.06 -18.08 -10.74
CA GLN A 252 31.85 -16.87 -10.48
C GLN A 252 31.07 -15.83 -9.65
N ALA A 253 29.78 -15.62 -9.97
CA ALA A 253 28.92 -14.71 -9.21
C ALA A 253 28.70 -15.18 -7.76
N ALA A 254 28.50 -16.49 -7.54
CA ALA A 254 28.37 -17.05 -6.19
C ALA A 254 29.64 -16.84 -5.37
N LYS A 255 30.81 -17.07 -5.98
CA LYS A 255 32.12 -16.81 -5.35
C LYS A 255 32.34 -15.34 -5.04
N ALA A 256 32.01 -14.44 -5.98
CA ALA A 256 32.06 -13.00 -5.78
C ALA A 256 31.12 -12.53 -4.66
N ALA A 257 29.99 -13.21 -4.47
CA ALA A 257 29.04 -12.98 -3.39
C ALA A 257 29.46 -13.60 -2.04
N GLN A 258 30.60 -14.30 -1.99
CA GLN A 258 31.08 -15.06 -0.83
C GLN A 258 30.10 -16.15 -0.36
N MET A 259 29.39 -16.76 -1.32
CA MET A 259 28.49 -17.89 -1.08
C MET A 259 29.15 -19.20 -1.50
N ARG A 260 28.77 -20.30 -0.84
CA ARG A 260 29.17 -21.65 -1.27
C ARG A 260 28.34 -22.04 -2.49
N CYS A 261 28.93 -22.81 -3.41
CA CYS A 261 28.27 -23.15 -4.68
C CYS A 261 28.41 -24.64 -4.99
N ILE A 262 27.29 -25.31 -5.27
CA ILE A 262 27.21 -26.65 -5.80
C ILE A 262 26.96 -26.52 -7.30
N ALA A 263 27.95 -26.86 -8.12
CA ALA A 263 27.77 -26.80 -9.57
C ALA A 263 27.13 -28.09 -10.11
N VAL A 264 26.27 -27.99 -11.11
CA VAL A 264 25.70 -29.14 -11.84
C VAL A 264 26.17 -29.16 -13.30
N ARG A 265 26.27 -30.34 -13.92
CA ARG A 265 26.87 -30.55 -15.26
C ARG A 265 25.89 -30.44 -16.43
N THR A 266 24.68 -29.99 -16.18
CA THR A 266 23.58 -29.97 -17.15
C THR A 266 23.90 -29.17 -18.41
N SER A 267 24.71 -28.11 -18.31
CA SER A 267 25.02 -27.22 -19.45
C SER A 267 26.49 -27.16 -19.86
N ILE A 268 27.45 -27.62 -19.03
CA ILE A 268 28.89 -27.47 -19.28
C ILE A 268 29.70 -28.69 -18.78
N SER A 269 30.77 -29.07 -19.50
CA SER A 269 31.71 -30.15 -19.13
C SER A 269 32.64 -29.82 -17.95
N ASP A 270 33.06 -30.86 -17.20
CA ASP A 270 33.92 -30.78 -16.00
C ASP A 270 35.10 -29.80 -16.06
N ALA A 271 35.88 -29.85 -17.15
CA ALA A 271 37.12 -29.08 -17.28
C ALA A 271 36.92 -27.55 -17.22
N VAL A 272 35.70 -27.05 -17.51
CA VAL A 272 35.38 -25.62 -17.50
C VAL A 272 34.82 -25.20 -16.14
N LEU A 273 33.98 -26.01 -15.50
CA LEU A 273 33.40 -25.71 -14.18
C LEU A 273 34.45 -25.77 -13.06
N GLU A 274 35.41 -26.70 -13.15
CA GLU A 274 36.54 -26.80 -12.21
C GLU A 274 37.37 -25.51 -12.16
N SER A 275 37.44 -24.76 -13.27
CA SER A 275 38.20 -23.49 -13.34
C SER A 275 37.62 -22.37 -12.47
N ALA A 276 36.34 -22.45 -12.06
CA ALA A 276 35.70 -21.49 -11.17
C ALA A 276 35.71 -21.90 -9.68
N GLU A 277 36.28 -23.07 -9.36
CA GLU A 277 36.42 -23.60 -8.00
C GLU A 277 35.09 -23.67 -7.21
N PRO A 278 34.04 -24.36 -7.71
CA PRO A 278 32.83 -24.63 -6.92
C PRO A 278 33.17 -25.51 -5.71
N SER A 279 32.28 -25.52 -4.70
CA SER A 279 32.49 -26.32 -3.49
C SER A 279 32.50 -27.83 -3.78
N PHE A 280 31.66 -28.29 -4.71
CA PHE A 280 31.76 -29.58 -5.40
C PHE A 280 30.82 -29.60 -6.62
N ILE A 281 30.98 -30.61 -7.48
CA ILE A 281 30.23 -30.77 -8.74
C ILE A 281 29.34 -32.02 -8.64
N ARG A 282 28.13 -31.93 -9.21
CA ARG A 282 27.13 -33.00 -9.33
C ARG A 282 26.67 -33.12 -10.79
N ASP A 283 26.10 -34.27 -11.16
CA ASP A 283 25.70 -34.51 -12.56
C ASP A 283 24.52 -33.62 -12.96
N ASP A 284 23.51 -33.58 -12.11
CA ASP A 284 22.31 -32.77 -12.26
C ASP A 284 21.72 -32.44 -10.87
N ILE A 285 20.64 -31.64 -10.85
CA ILE A 285 19.96 -31.27 -9.60
C ILE A 285 19.40 -32.49 -8.83
N GLY A 286 18.99 -33.56 -9.52
CA GLY A 286 18.50 -34.79 -8.89
C GLY A 286 19.60 -35.58 -8.18
N SER A 287 20.87 -35.36 -8.55
CA SER A 287 22.02 -35.94 -7.87
C SER A 287 22.53 -35.11 -6.67
N VAL A 288 21.97 -33.91 -6.42
CA VAL A 288 22.28 -33.10 -5.24
C VAL A 288 21.45 -33.60 -4.05
N SER A 289 22.11 -34.06 -2.99
CA SER A 289 21.41 -34.52 -1.78
C SER A 289 21.26 -33.41 -0.74
N LEU A 290 20.36 -33.59 0.23
CA LEU A 290 20.25 -32.68 1.37
C LEU A 290 21.53 -32.70 2.24
N GLU A 291 22.23 -33.83 2.33
CA GLU A 291 23.51 -33.94 3.02
C GLU A 291 24.62 -33.16 2.30
N ASP A 292 24.59 -33.12 0.97
CA ASP A 292 25.48 -32.25 0.19
C ASP A 292 25.29 -30.79 0.59
N ILE A 293 24.04 -30.33 0.69
CA ILE A 293 23.69 -28.97 1.11
C ILE A 293 24.11 -28.70 2.55
N LEU A 294 23.73 -29.57 3.50
CA LEU A 294 23.89 -29.31 4.93
C LEU A 294 25.30 -29.56 5.47
N PHE A 295 26.05 -30.48 4.85
CA PHE A 295 27.32 -30.98 5.41
C PHE A 295 28.48 -31.02 4.41
N GLY A 296 28.27 -30.67 3.14
CA GLY A 296 29.35 -30.56 2.16
C GLY A 296 29.70 -31.84 1.42
N GLY A 297 28.89 -32.88 1.56
CA GLY A 297 29.07 -34.19 0.92
C GLY A 297 30.23 -35.02 1.52
N THR A 298 30.18 -36.34 1.34
CA THR A 298 31.31 -37.23 1.67
C THR A 298 32.29 -37.28 0.51
N VAL A 299 33.49 -36.72 0.71
CA VAL A 299 34.56 -36.75 -0.29
C VAL A 299 35.02 -38.19 -0.49
N GLY A 300 34.77 -38.74 -1.69
CA GLY A 300 35.40 -39.97 -2.16
C GLY A 300 36.92 -39.78 -2.26
N TYR A 301 37.64 -40.60 -1.51
CA TYR A 301 39.11 -40.67 -1.44
C TYR A 301 39.80 -40.59 -2.81
N ASN A 302 40.83 -39.75 -2.92
CA ASN A 302 42.03 -40.12 -3.66
C ASN A 302 43.32 -39.59 -3.00
N GLU A 303 44.20 -40.56 -2.76
CA GLU A 303 45.57 -40.58 -2.24
C GLU A 303 46.55 -39.48 -2.75
N ARG A 304 47.26 -38.77 -1.85
CA ARG A 304 48.71 -38.99 -1.49
C ARG A 304 49.46 -37.75 -0.93
N MET A 305 50.23 -38.07 0.13
CA MET A 305 51.59 -37.63 0.50
C MET A 305 51.89 -36.25 1.14
N GLN A 306 52.09 -36.34 2.47
CA GLN A 306 53.31 -36.06 3.27
C GLN A 306 53.93 -34.64 3.38
N GLY A 307 54.14 -34.25 4.64
CA GLY A 307 55.26 -33.41 5.13
C GLY A 307 54.83 -32.20 5.95
N SER A 308 54.58 -32.32 7.26
CA SER A 308 55.51 -32.00 8.36
C SER A 308 56.04 -30.54 8.37
N GLU A 309 55.64 -29.72 9.36
CA GLU A 309 56.55 -29.26 10.44
C GLU A 309 55.92 -28.24 11.43
N THR A 310 55.97 -28.64 12.71
CA THR A 310 56.24 -27.89 13.96
C THR A 310 55.40 -26.68 14.44
N LEU A 311 54.74 -26.94 15.58
CA LEU A 311 54.36 -26.01 16.65
C LEU A 311 55.57 -25.57 17.52
N ASN A 312 55.52 -24.34 18.01
CA ASN A 312 56.05 -23.82 19.28
C ASN A 312 55.48 -22.41 19.45
N ASN A 313 55.07 -21.87 20.60
CA ASN A 313 54.86 -22.30 21.97
C ASN A 313 54.08 -21.15 22.64
N PHE A 314 53.21 -21.46 23.59
CA PHE A 314 53.26 -21.04 25.00
C PHE A 314 51.86 -20.90 25.61
N ALA A 315 51.78 -21.52 26.77
CA ALA A 315 50.61 -21.86 27.55
C ALA A 315 50.27 -20.80 28.60
N GLU A 316 49.06 -20.97 29.14
CA GLU A 316 48.61 -20.63 30.51
C GLU A 316 48.49 -19.14 30.86
N SER A 317 47.33 -18.68 31.35
CA SER A 317 46.84 -19.11 32.67
C SER A 317 45.36 -18.79 32.94
N SER A 318 44.72 -19.78 33.55
CA SER A 318 43.72 -19.79 34.63
C SER A 318 42.54 -18.81 34.67
N SER A 319 41.37 -19.44 34.71
CA SER A 319 40.08 -19.07 35.27
C SER A 319 40.09 -18.58 36.73
N THR A 320 39.28 -17.56 37.03
CA THR A 320 38.41 -17.52 38.23
C THR A 320 37.19 -16.62 37.98
N VAL A 321 36.06 -17.06 38.53
CA VAL A 321 34.67 -16.62 38.27
C VAL A 321 34.26 -15.38 39.11
N LEU A 322 33.44 -14.54 38.45
CA LEU A 322 32.43 -13.57 38.93
C LEU A 322 32.26 -13.35 40.44
N ASP A 323 32.46 -12.10 40.88
CA ASP A 323 31.45 -11.27 41.57
C ASP A 323 31.91 -9.80 41.60
N GLY A 324 31.06 -8.84 41.19
CA GLY A 324 31.38 -7.40 41.22
C GLY A 324 30.87 -6.60 40.02
N GLY A 325 30.09 -5.55 40.29
CA GLY A 325 29.34 -4.78 39.30
C GLY A 325 30.15 -4.12 38.18
N LEU A 326 29.44 -3.74 37.11
CA LEU A 326 29.92 -3.02 35.92
C LEU A 326 30.81 -1.80 36.28
N GLN A 327 32.11 -2.05 36.44
CA GLN A 327 33.17 -1.05 36.36
C GLN A 327 33.91 -1.23 35.03
N GLY A 328 33.22 -0.95 33.93
CA GLY A 328 33.87 -0.71 32.64
C GLY A 328 34.43 0.71 32.60
N SER A 329 35.54 0.94 31.89
CA SER A 329 36.03 2.30 31.68
C SER A 329 34.94 3.15 31.01
N ARG A 330 34.91 4.48 31.23
CA ARG A 330 33.95 5.37 30.54
C ARG A 330 33.94 5.16 29.02
N ARG A 331 35.07 4.74 28.43
CA ARG A 331 35.18 4.42 27.01
C ARG A 331 34.45 3.13 26.63
N ASP A 332 34.47 2.11 27.47
CA ASP A 332 33.78 0.84 27.19
C ASP A 332 32.27 0.98 27.38
N ILE A 333 31.84 1.73 28.40
CA ILE A 333 30.42 2.08 28.57
C ILE A 333 29.89 2.89 27.37
N LEU A 334 30.68 3.85 26.87
CA LEU A 334 30.32 4.61 25.67
C LEU A 334 30.35 3.75 24.40
N ARG A 335 31.31 2.83 24.24
CA ARG A 335 31.40 1.93 23.08
C ARG A 335 30.28 0.89 23.06
N TYR A 336 30.04 0.19 24.16
CA TYR A 336 28.96 -0.79 24.24
C TYR A 336 27.59 -0.10 24.25
N GLY A 337 27.47 1.09 24.84
CA GLY A 337 26.26 1.91 24.77
C GLY A 337 25.95 2.40 23.36
N SER A 338 26.95 2.92 22.63
CA SER A 338 26.78 3.35 21.23
C SER A 338 26.53 2.17 20.29
N LEU A 339 27.18 1.02 20.50
CA LEU A 339 26.90 -0.20 19.75
C LEU A 339 25.48 -0.72 20.03
N GLY A 340 25.03 -0.68 21.29
CA GLY A 340 23.66 -1.04 21.66
C GLY A 340 22.62 -0.13 21.01
N ILE A 341 22.87 1.19 20.96
CA ILE A 341 22.04 2.15 20.23
C ILE A 341 22.07 1.84 18.73
N ALA A 342 23.24 1.63 18.13
CA ALA A 342 23.37 1.35 16.70
C ALA A 342 22.62 0.07 16.29
N ILE A 343 22.76 -1.01 17.06
CA ILE A 343 22.02 -2.27 16.84
C ILE A 343 20.53 -2.04 17.02
N SER A 344 20.10 -1.31 18.04
CA SER A 344 18.68 -1.00 18.26
C SER A 344 18.10 -0.16 17.11
N CYS A 345 18.82 0.85 16.64
CA CYS A 345 18.44 1.64 15.47
C CYS A 345 18.40 0.80 14.19
N LEU A 346 19.33 -0.13 14.01
CA LEU A 346 19.35 -1.04 12.86
C LEU A 346 18.15 -1.99 12.90
N ILE A 347 17.88 -2.63 14.04
CA ILE A 347 16.71 -3.50 14.22
C ILE A 347 15.42 -2.71 13.99
N PHE A 348 15.32 -1.50 14.55
CA PHE A 348 14.17 -0.61 14.33
C PHE A 348 14.02 -0.28 12.84
N THR A 349 15.11 0.06 12.16
CA THR A 349 15.10 0.39 10.72
C THR A 349 14.67 -0.79 9.87
N LEU A 350 15.20 -1.99 10.15
CA LEU A 350 14.85 -3.20 9.41
C LEU A 350 13.38 -3.59 9.63
N ASN A 351 12.90 -3.53 10.88
CA ASN A 351 11.51 -3.86 11.20
C ASN A 351 10.50 -2.82 10.67
N ASN A 352 10.94 -1.58 10.41
CA ASN A 352 10.10 -0.50 9.91
C ASN A 352 10.52 -0.03 8.52
N TRP A 353 11.18 -0.90 7.73
CA TRP A 353 11.74 -0.52 6.43
C TRP A 353 10.69 0.07 5.49
N LYS A 354 9.47 -0.50 5.46
CA LYS A 354 8.34 0.05 4.69
C LYS A 354 8.05 1.49 5.08
N ALA A 355 7.85 1.78 6.37
CA ALA A 355 7.66 3.15 6.87
C ALA A 355 8.81 4.11 6.50
N MET A 356 10.04 3.60 6.38
CA MET A 356 11.20 4.40 6.01
C MET A 356 11.28 4.72 4.51
N GLN A 357 10.56 4.02 3.63
CA GLN A 357 10.55 4.31 2.18
C GLN A 357 9.93 5.68 1.85
N TYR A 358 9.07 6.19 2.73
CA TYR A 358 8.35 7.47 2.59
C TYR A 358 9.15 8.68 3.08
N ALA A 359 10.05 8.47 4.05
CA ALA A 359 10.86 9.53 4.63
C ALA A 359 12.17 9.69 3.86
N SER A 360 12.27 10.74 3.04
CA SER A 360 13.52 11.07 2.35
C SER A 360 14.42 11.97 3.21
N PRO A 361 15.77 11.90 3.06
CA PRO A 361 16.67 12.86 3.69
C PRO A 361 16.30 14.31 3.39
N LYS A 362 15.76 14.56 2.18
CA LYS A 362 15.29 15.87 1.77
C LYS A 362 14.00 16.29 2.49
N ALA A 363 13.05 15.38 2.69
CA ALA A 363 11.86 15.66 3.51
C ALA A 363 12.26 16.02 4.95
N VAL A 364 13.23 15.29 5.54
CA VAL A 364 13.76 15.62 6.87
C VAL A 364 14.44 17.00 6.86
N TRP A 365 15.24 17.30 5.83
CA TRP A 365 15.85 18.62 5.67
C TRP A 365 14.81 19.73 5.56
N ASN A 366 13.78 19.53 4.73
CA ASN A 366 12.65 20.45 4.56
C ASN A 366 11.90 20.67 5.88
N GLN A 367 11.73 19.63 6.70
CA GLN A 367 11.08 19.74 8.00
C GLN A 367 11.93 20.51 9.02
N LEU A 368 13.26 20.35 8.99
CA LEU A 368 14.18 21.02 9.93
C LEU A 368 14.46 22.48 9.57
N PHE A 369 14.54 22.79 8.26
CA PHE A 369 14.99 24.09 7.77
C PHE A 369 13.90 24.88 7.03
N GLY A 370 12.71 24.29 6.85
CA GLY A 370 11.57 24.86 6.14
C GLY A 370 11.67 24.74 4.62
N VAL A 371 10.51 24.78 3.97
CA VAL A 371 10.38 24.96 2.51
C VAL A 371 9.98 26.41 2.25
N ALA A 372 10.41 26.98 1.13
CA ALA A 372 9.93 28.28 0.69
C ALA A 372 8.42 28.19 0.41
N LEU A 373 7.60 28.63 1.36
CA LEU A 373 6.15 28.62 1.22
C LEU A 373 5.67 29.95 0.62
N PRO A 374 4.69 29.91 -0.30
CA PRO A 374 4.04 31.13 -0.75
C PRO A 374 3.23 31.75 0.41
N PRO A 375 2.89 33.05 0.35
CA PRO A 375 2.08 33.70 1.37
C PRO A 375 0.64 33.17 1.33
N LEU A 376 0.34 32.16 2.16
CA LEU A 376 -0.96 31.47 2.18
C LEU A 376 -2.00 32.13 3.08
N GLU A 377 -1.59 32.99 4.02
CA GLU A 377 -2.51 33.64 4.96
C GLU A 377 -3.56 34.52 4.23
N GLN A 378 -4.83 34.20 4.44
CA GLN A 378 -5.94 35.09 4.08
C GLN A 378 -5.98 36.26 5.07
N LYS A 379 -5.34 37.37 4.72
CA LYS A 379 -5.82 38.68 5.18
C LYS A 379 -7.13 38.98 4.44
N ASP A 380 -8.05 39.76 5.02
CA ASP A 380 -9.33 40.23 4.45
C ASP A 380 -9.17 41.09 3.16
N ASN A 381 -8.32 40.65 2.24
CA ASN A 381 -7.93 41.34 1.03
C ASN A 381 -8.70 40.76 -0.16
N SER A 382 -8.86 41.57 -1.20
CA SER A 382 -9.55 41.12 -2.42
C SER A 382 -8.78 39.99 -3.11
N ARG A 383 -9.47 39.16 -3.91
CA ARG A 383 -8.82 38.13 -4.74
C ARG A 383 -7.72 38.72 -5.63
N TYR A 384 -7.95 39.91 -6.18
CA TYR A 384 -6.96 40.63 -6.98
C TYR A 384 -5.67 40.91 -6.21
N ASP A 385 -5.78 41.40 -4.97
CA ASP A 385 -4.61 41.68 -4.12
C ASP A 385 -3.84 40.40 -3.81
N ARG A 386 -4.54 39.29 -3.59
CA ARG A 386 -3.93 37.97 -3.35
C ARG A 386 -3.16 37.46 -4.57
N ILE A 387 -3.76 37.54 -5.76
CA ILE A 387 -3.07 37.19 -7.01
C ILE A 387 -1.81 38.06 -7.17
N GLN A 388 -1.90 39.36 -6.91
CA GLN A 388 -0.75 40.26 -7.02
C GLN A 388 0.36 39.95 -5.99
N GLN A 389 0.00 39.47 -4.79
CA GLN A 389 0.98 38.97 -3.82
C GLN A 389 1.73 37.75 -4.35
N PHE A 390 1.04 36.79 -4.98
CA PHE A 390 1.70 35.64 -5.62
C PHE A 390 2.55 36.05 -6.83
N VAL A 391 2.10 37.01 -7.65
CA VAL A 391 2.94 37.56 -8.74
C VAL A 391 4.24 38.16 -8.20
N ASN A 392 4.17 38.91 -7.10
CA ASN A 392 5.35 39.50 -6.47
C ASN A 392 6.26 38.42 -5.87
N TYR A 393 5.69 37.38 -5.26
CA TYR A 393 6.43 36.23 -4.75
C TYR A 393 7.19 35.51 -5.87
N ILE A 394 6.53 35.19 -6.99
CA ILE A 394 7.17 34.55 -8.15
C ILE A 394 8.29 35.45 -8.70
N SER A 395 8.05 36.76 -8.78
CA SER A 395 9.07 37.72 -9.21
C SER A 395 10.30 37.74 -8.32
N ASP A 396 10.12 37.68 -7.00
CA ASP A 396 11.23 37.61 -6.03
C ASP A 396 11.99 36.29 -6.17
N LEU A 397 11.27 35.16 -6.25
CA LEU A 397 11.85 33.84 -6.43
C LEU A 397 12.73 33.77 -7.70
N GLU A 398 12.24 34.28 -8.82
CA GLU A 398 12.99 34.37 -10.08
C GLU A 398 14.20 35.28 -9.97
N SER A 399 14.08 36.43 -9.30
CA SER A 399 15.18 37.38 -9.12
C SER A 399 16.35 36.82 -8.31
N ARG A 400 16.07 35.91 -7.37
CA ARG A 400 17.09 35.23 -6.56
C ARG A 400 17.88 34.20 -7.37
N GLY A 401 17.27 33.63 -8.42
CA GLY A 401 17.91 32.70 -9.35
C GLY A 401 18.34 31.35 -8.74
N ASN A 402 17.90 31.02 -7.52
CA ASN A 402 18.27 29.80 -6.79
C ASN A 402 17.10 28.83 -6.60
N ALA A 403 16.00 29.02 -7.33
CA ALA A 403 14.88 28.10 -7.33
C ALA A 403 15.32 26.70 -7.79
N GLN A 404 14.84 25.67 -7.09
CA GLN A 404 15.16 24.30 -7.42
C GLN A 404 14.57 23.94 -8.80
N ILE A 405 15.37 23.31 -9.65
CA ILE A 405 14.86 22.67 -10.87
C ILE A 405 14.30 21.29 -10.50
N VAL A 406 13.08 21.01 -10.95
CA VAL A 406 12.44 19.70 -10.78
C VAL A 406 13.22 18.67 -11.62
N PRO A 407 13.58 17.50 -11.07
CA PRO A 407 14.21 16.43 -11.84
C PRO A 407 13.30 15.97 -12.98
N GLU A 408 13.90 15.47 -14.05
CA GLU A 408 13.13 14.85 -15.13
C GLU A 408 12.45 13.56 -14.65
N PHE A 409 11.31 13.22 -15.24
CA PHE A 409 10.72 11.90 -15.01
C PHE A 409 11.67 10.81 -15.52
N PRO A 410 11.92 9.74 -14.74
CA PRO A 410 12.68 8.60 -15.23
C PRO A 410 12.06 8.02 -16.51
N SER A 411 12.90 7.66 -17.48
CA SER A 411 12.45 7.31 -18.84
C SER A 411 11.69 5.98 -18.94
N LYS A 412 11.76 5.13 -17.91
CA LYS A 412 11.13 3.81 -17.86
C LYS A 412 9.82 3.76 -17.05
N LEU A 413 9.34 4.91 -16.53
CA LEU A 413 8.07 4.90 -15.80
C LEU A 413 6.91 4.67 -16.74
N ASP A 414 5.91 3.93 -16.27
CA ASP A 414 4.64 3.77 -16.95
C ASP A 414 3.81 5.04 -16.85
N TRP A 415 3.09 5.34 -17.93
CA TRP A 415 2.18 6.48 -18.02
C TRP A 415 0.79 6.02 -18.42
N LEU A 416 -0.20 6.65 -17.81
CA LEU A 416 -1.62 6.50 -18.12
C LEU A 416 -2.16 7.83 -18.64
N ASN A 417 -3.20 7.77 -19.46
CA ASN A 417 -3.81 8.92 -20.12
C ASN A 417 -2.90 9.68 -21.13
N THR A 418 -1.63 9.27 -21.31
CA THR A 418 -0.69 9.91 -22.24
C THR A 418 0.54 9.03 -22.51
N ALA A 419 1.34 9.39 -23.52
CA ALA A 419 2.69 8.87 -23.69
C ALA A 419 3.66 9.57 -22.71
N PRO A 420 4.86 9.00 -22.43
CA PRO A 420 5.78 9.60 -21.46
C PRO A 420 6.11 11.06 -21.72
N LEU A 421 5.88 11.91 -20.72
CA LEU A 421 6.12 13.35 -20.77
C LEU A 421 7.49 13.73 -20.20
N GLN A 422 8.08 14.80 -20.74
CA GLN A 422 9.32 15.39 -20.26
C GLN A 422 9.16 16.88 -19.97
N PHE A 423 9.70 17.35 -18.84
CA PHE A 423 9.69 18.77 -18.46
C PHE A 423 10.36 19.65 -19.51
N ARG A 424 11.50 19.21 -20.05
CA ARG A 424 12.30 20.03 -20.99
C ARG A 424 11.75 20.06 -22.41
N ARG A 425 10.83 19.17 -22.76
CA ARG A 425 10.31 18.99 -24.11
C ARG A 425 8.81 19.23 -24.19
N ASP A 426 8.03 18.41 -23.49
CA ASP A 426 6.58 18.33 -23.65
C ASP A 426 5.85 19.32 -22.73
N LEU A 427 6.40 19.57 -21.54
CA LEU A 427 5.85 20.50 -20.55
C LEU A 427 6.52 21.88 -20.56
N LYS A 428 7.50 22.09 -21.44
CA LYS A 428 8.19 23.37 -21.58
C LYS A 428 7.19 24.45 -21.98
N GLY A 429 7.27 25.61 -21.34
CA GLY A 429 6.35 26.71 -21.59
C GLY A 429 5.01 26.59 -20.87
N LYS A 430 4.82 25.61 -19.98
CA LYS A 430 3.56 25.40 -19.26
C LYS A 430 3.75 25.58 -17.76
N ILE A 431 2.67 26.00 -17.10
CA ILE A 431 2.55 25.88 -15.65
C ILE A 431 2.09 24.45 -15.35
N VAL A 432 2.88 23.69 -14.60
CA VAL A 432 2.56 22.29 -14.29
C VAL A 432 2.21 22.18 -12.82
N LEU A 433 1.07 21.57 -12.52
CA LEU A 433 0.67 21.16 -11.19
C LEU A 433 0.93 19.65 -11.05
N LEU A 434 1.95 19.29 -10.28
CA LEU A 434 2.19 17.90 -9.90
C LEU A 434 1.32 17.58 -8.68
N ASP A 435 0.49 16.55 -8.78
CA ASP A 435 -0.28 16.01 -7.67
C ASP A 435 0.37 14.72 -7.18
N PHE A 436 1.01 14.75 -6.01
CA PHE A 436 1.57 13.55 -5.38
C PHE A 436 0.47 12.84 -4.61
N TRP A 437 -0.04 11.76 -5.19
CA TRP A 437 -1.24 11.08 -4.73
C TRP A 437 -1.06 9.55 -4.69
N THR A 438 -1.98 8.87 -4.01
CA THR A 438 -2.12 7.40 -4.01
C THR A 438 -3.61 7.08 -3.89
N TYR A 439 -4.10 6.04 -4.56
CA TYR A 439 -5.55 5.83 -4.69
C TYR A 439 -6.21 5.20 -3.46
N CYS A 440 -5.45 4.64 -2.51
CA CYS A 440 -5.99 4.15 -1.24
C CYS A 440 -6.47 5.29 -0.31
N CYS A 441 -5.86 6.47 -0.42
CA CYS A 441 -5.95 7.54 0.57
C CYS A 441 -7.19 8.42 0.36
N ILE A 442 -8.04 8.52 1.37
CA ILE A 442 -9.27 9.33 1.33
C ILE A 442 -8.99 10.82 1.12
N ASN A 443 -7.89 11.33 1.68
CA ASN A 443 -7.47 12.73 1.50
C ASN A 443 -7.10 13.01 0.03
N CYS A 444 -6.54 12.04 -0.69
CA CYS A 444 -6.26 12.16 -2.13
C CYS A 444 -7.56 12.14 -2.94
N MET A 445 -8.51 11.26 -2.60
CA MET A 445 -9.80 11.20 -3.27
C MET A 445 -10.56 12.54 -3.16
N HIS A 446 -10.53 13.18 -1.99
CA HIS A 446 -11.20 14.46 -1.76
C HIS A 446 -10.70 15.63 -2.64
N VAL A 447 -9.47 15.57 -3.16
CA VAL A 447 -8.93 16.66 -3.98
C VAL A 447 -9.12 16.45 -5.48
N LEU A 448 -9.54 15.26 -5.92
CA LEU A 448 -9.79 14.99 -7.34
C LEU A 448 -10.84 15.94 -7.97
N PRO A 449 -11.97 16.27 -7.29
CA PRO A 449 -12.91 17.27 -7.80
C PRO A 449 -12.32 18.69 -7.89
N ASP A 450 -11.39 19.03 -6.98
CA ASP A 450 -10.71 20.32 -7.00
C ASP A 450 -9.77 20.41 -8.21
N LEU A 451 -9.05 19.33 -8.53
CA LEU A 451 -8.18 19.24 -9.70
C LEU A 451 -8.97 19.30 -11.01
N ASP A 452 -10.06 18.53 -11.13
CA ASP A 452 -10.94 18.57 -12.30
C ASP A 452 -11.52 19.99 -12.54
N ALA A 453 -11.88 20.71 -11.47
CA ALA A 453 -12.33 22.09 -11.57
C ALA A 453 -11.24 23.04 -12.12
N LEU A 454 -9.97 22.86 -11.70
CA LEU A 454 -8.84 23.63 -12.21
C LEU A 454 -8.55 23.29 -13.67
N GLU A 455 -8.53 22.01 -14.04
CA GLU A 455 -8.35 21.56 -15.42
C GLU A 455 -9.40 22.16 -16.35
N LYS A 456 -10.68 22.12 -15.96
CA LYS A 456 -11.79 22.73 -16.72
C LYS A 456 -11.63 24.24 -16.85
N LYS A 457 -11.22 24.94 -15.78
CA LYS A 457 -11.03 26.39 -15.78
C LYS A 457 -9.91 26.82 -16.71
N TYR A 458 -8.80 26.08 -16.73
CA TYR A 458 -7.57 26.45 -17.44
C TYR A 458 -7.32 25.65 -18.73
N LYS A 459 -8.32 24.92 -19.24
CA LYS A 459 -8.18 24.03 -20.42
C LYS A 459 -7.57 24.67 -21.68
N ASP A 460 -7.81 25.97 -21.89
CA ASP A 460 -7.33 26.73 -23.06
C ASP A 460 -6.08 27.59 -22.74
N MET A 461 -5.52 27.41 -21.55
CA MET A 461 -4.34 28.09 -21.03
C MET A 461 -3.15 27.12 -21.00
N PRO A 462 -1.90 27.61 -20.90
CA PRO A 462 -0.71 26.79 -20.83
C PRO A 462 -0.54 26.22 -19.41
N PHE A 463 -1.49 25.40 -19.00
CA PHE A 463 -1.59 24.78 -17.68
C PHE A 463 -1.85 23.28 -17.81
N VAL A 464 -1.21 22.49 -16.96
CA VAL A 464 -1.26 21.02 -17.01
C VAL A 464 -1.27 20.48 -15.58
N VAL A 465 -2.16 19.52 -15.31
CA VAL A 465 -2.06 18.68 -14.12
C VAL A 465 -1.36 17.38 -14.49
N VAL A 466 -0.46 16.90 -13.64
CA VAL A 466 0.14 15.57 -13.76
C VAL A 466 0.02 14.87 -12.41
N GLY A 467 -0.72 13.76 -12.37
CA GLY A 467 -0.82 12.90 -11.20
C GLY A 467 0.45 12.07 -11.06
N VAL A 468 1.29 12.39 -10.08
CA VAL A 468 2.48 11.62 -9.72
C VAL A 468 2.07 10.57 -8.69
N HIS A 469 1.63 9.41 -9.18
CA HIS A 469 1.14 8.34 -8.32
C HIS A 469 2.31 7.72 -7.55
N SER A 470 2.37 7.98 -6.24
CA SER A 470 3.44 7.54 -5.34
C SER A 470 2.85 6.54 -4.34
N ALA A 471 3.03 5.25 -4.61
CA ALA A 471 2.32 4.14 -3.97
C ALA A 471 2.56 4.03 -2.45
N LYS A 472 1.50 3.96 -1.63
CA LYS A 472 1.61 3.61 -0.19
C LYS A 472 1.67 2.10 0.04
N PHE A 473 0.94 1.31 -0.73
CA PHE A 473 0.89 -0.15 -0.59
C PHE A 473 1.60 -0.85 -1.74
N ASP A 474 1.98 -2.12 -1.55
CA ASP A 474 2.72 -2.87 -2.57
C ASP A 474 1.86 -3.09 -3.84
N ASN A 475 0.56 -3.34 -3.67
CA ASN A 475 -0.42 -3.44 -4.77
C ASN A 475 -0.52 -2.14 -5.59
N GLU A 476 -0.34 -0.98 -4.95
CA GLU A 476 -0.46 0.31 -5.64
C GLU A 476 0.73 0.61 -6.57
N LYS A 477 1.76 -0.25 -6.59
CA LYS A 477 2.86 -0.17 -7.56
C LYS A 477 2.50 -0.79 -8.92
N ASP A 478 1.46 -1.61 -8.98
CA ASP A 478 0.99 -2.22 -10.22
C ASP A 478 0.24 -1.19 -11.09
N SER A 479 0.74 -0.98 -12.31
CA SER A 479 0.17 -0.05 -13.28
C SER A 479 -1.27 -0.41 -13.66
N GLU A 480 -1.68 -1.68 -13.67
CA GLU A 480 -3.08 -2.05 -13.91
C GLU A 480 -3.99 -1.70 -12.72
N ALA A 481 -3.49 -1.80 -11.50
CA ALA A 481 -4.22 -1.37 -10.31
C ALA A 481 -4.45 0.15 -10.32
N ILE A 482 -3.41 0.92 -10.66
CA ILE A 482 -3.49 2.38 -10.86
C ILE A 482 -4.45 2.71 -12.01
N ARG A 483 -4.38 1.99 -13.13
CA ARG A 483 -5.29 2.16 -14.27
C ARG A 483 -6.74 1.96 -13.86
N ASN A 484 -7.04 0.92 -13.08
CA ASN A 484 -8.38 0.70 -12.54
C ASN A 484 -8.82 1.82 -11.59
N ALA A 485 -7.91 2.42 -10.81
CA ALA A 485 -8.20 3.60 -10.00
C ALA A 485 -8.47 4.85 -10.85
N VAL A 486 -7.68 5.10 -11.91
CA VAL A 486 -7.92 6.19 -12.88
C VAL A 486 -9.31 6.08 -13.49
N LEU A 487 -9.69 4.87 -13.93
CA LEU A 487 -11.03 4.58 -14.45
C LEU A 487 -12.12 4.72 -13.38
N ARG A 488 -11.83 4.27 -12.15
CA ARG A 488 -12.76 4.37 -11.03
C ARG A 488 -13.04 5.83 -10.72
N TYR A 489 -12.05 6.67 -10.49
CA TYR A 489 -12.26 8.06 -10.07
C TYR A 489 -12.42 9.05 -11.22
N GLY A 490 -12.40 8.58 -12.49
CA GLY A 490 -12.65 9.43 -13.66
C GLY A 490 -11.51 10.41 -13.99
N ILE A 491 -10.29 10.09 -13.56
CA ILE A 491 -9.12 10.94 -13.74
C ILE A 491 -8.80 11.08 -15.24
N SER A 492 -8.75 12.33 -15.72
CA SER A 492 -8.55 12.63 -17.15
C SER A 492 -7.22 13.35 -17.46
N HIS A 493 -6.45 13.76 -16.45
CA HIS A 493 -5.08 14.25 -16.63
C HIS A 493 -4.07 13.09 -16.80
N PRO A 494 -2.88 13.36 -17.35
CA PRO A 494 -1.73 12.46 -17.30
C PRO A 494 -1.45 11.92 -15.90
N VAL A 495 -1.21 10.62 -15.78
CA VAL A 495 -0.76 9.97 -14.54
C VAL A 495 0.51 9.19 -14.81
N VAL A 496 1.51 9.36 -13.95
CA VAL A 496 2.76 8.59 -13.99
C VAL A 496 2.85 7.70 -12.77
N ASN A 497 3.27 6.44 -12.96
CA ASN A 497 3.54 5.51 -11.88
C ASN A 497 4.94 5.78 -11.30
N ASP A 498 5.02 6.59 -10.23
CA ASP A 498 6.22 6.78 -9.41
C ASP A 498 6.22 5.81 -8.21
N GLY A 499 5.97 4.52 -8.47
CA GLY A 499 5.83 3.48 -7.44
C GLY A 499 7.07 3.29 -6.55
N ASP A 500 8.25 3.65 -7.06
CA ASP A 500 9.50 3.67 -6.30
C ASP A 500 9.79 5.01 -5.61
N MET A 501 8.90 5.99 -5.71
CA MET A 501 8.97 7.31 -5.05
C MET A 501 10.20 8.13 -5.44
N PHE A 502 10.63 8.06 -6.70
CA PHE A 502 11.79 8.80 -7.16
C PHE A 502 11.54 10.31 -7.09
N LEU A 503 10.45 10.81 -7.68
CA LEU A 503 10.13 12.25 -7.66
C LEU A 503 9.76 12.69 -6.24
N TRP A 504 8.98 11.87 -5.53
CA TRP A 504 8.60 12.10 -4.13
C TRP A 504 9.83 12.40 -3.26
N ARG A 505 10.86 11.54 -3.31
CA ARG A 505 12.08 11.71 -2.51
C ARG A 505 12.93 12.89 -2.98
N ASN A 506 13.04 13.10 -4.29
CA ASN A 506 13.83 14.21 -4.85
C ASN A 506 13.21 15.59 -4.60
N LEU A 507 11.90 15.67 -4.43
CA LEU A 507 11.22 16.92 -4.05
C LEU A 507 11.00 17.05 -2.54
N GLY A 508 11.36 16.02 -1.76
CA GLY A 508 11.22 16.03 -0.30
C GLY A 508 9.77 16.06 0.14
N ILE A 509 8.90 15.36 -0.59
CA ILE A 509 7.49 15.19 -0.25
C ILE A 509 7.39 14.30 1.00
N SER A 510 6.38 14.55 1.84
CA SER A 510 6.18 13.86 3.11
C SER A 510 4.71 13.68 3.51
N SER A 511 3.78 13.93 2.60
CA SER A 511 2.33 13.89 2.87
C SER A 511 1.56 13.59 1.59
N TRP A 512 0.47 12.85 1.73
CA TRP A 512 -0.52 12.69 0.68
C TRP A 512 -1.81 13.45 1.01
N PRO A 513 -2.42 14.16 0.05
CA PRO A 513 -1.80 14.60 -1.20
C PRO A 513 -0.72 15.68 -0.92
N THR A 514 0.16 15.93 -1.89
CA THR A 514 0.97 17.15 -1.93
C THR A 514 1.01 17.70 -3.35
N PHE A 515 0.78 18.99 -3.49
CA PHE A 515 0.84 19.69 -4.76
C PHE A 515 2.19 20.38 -4.94
N ALA A 516 2.83 20.23 -6.10
CA ALA A 516 4.01 20.99 -6.48
C ALA A 516 3.74 21.78 -7.77
N ILE A 517 3.89 23.10 -7.69
CA ILE A 517 3.65 24.00 -8.84
C ILE A 517 4.99 24.29 -9.51
N VAL A 518 5.08 24.02 -10.80
CA VAL A 518 6.31 24.11 -11.60
C VAL A 518 6.12 25.15 -12.70
N GLY A 519 7.11 26.02 -12.86
CA GLY A 519 7.14 27.06 -13.89
C GLY A 519 7.50 26.52 -15.29
N PRO A 520 7.40 27.37 -16.32
CA PRO A 520 7.57 26.98 -17.73
C PRO A 520 8.98 26.53 -18.11
N ASP A 521 9.96 26.75 -17.25
CA ASP A 521 11.36 26.35 -17.40
C ASP A 521 11.77 25.19 -16.46
N GLY A 522 10.79 24.57 -15.78
CA GLY A 522 11.01 23.43 -14.88
C GLY A 522 11.39 23.81 -13.44
N LYS A 523 11.35 25.09 -13.07
CA LYS A 523 11.59 25.53 -11.68
C LYS A 523 10.40 25.22 -10.78
N LEU A 524 10.68 24.69 -9.59
CA LEU A 524 9.70 24.52 -8.53
C LEU A 524 9.35 25.89 -7.93
N LEU A 525 8.08 26.28 -8.01
CA LEU A 525 7.56 27.56 -7.55
C LEU A 525 6.98 27.48 -6.14
N ALA A 526 6.25 26.40 -5.84
CA ALA A 526 5.59 26.21 -4.55
C ALA A 526 5.31 24.73 -4.28
N GLN A 527 5.17 24.38 -3.00
CA GLN A 527 4.65 23.09 -2.54
C GLN A 527 3.56 23.31 -1.48
N LEU A 528 2.46 22.56 -1.58
CA LEU A 528 1.28 22.66 -0.70
C LEU A 528 0.87 21.24 -0.28
N ALA A 529 1.01 20.91 1.00
CA ALA A 529 0.71 19.57 1.52
C ALA A 529 -0.69 19.52 2.14
N GLY A 530 -1.41 18.42 1.88
CA GLY A 530 -2.74 18.16 2.42
C GLY A 530 -3.88 18.61 1.50
N GLU A 531 -5.11 18.37 1.97
CA GLU A 531 -6.35 18.74 1.27
C GLU A 531 -6.81 20.18 1.58
N GLY A 532 -7.80 20.68 0.82
CA GLY A 532 -8.45 21.98 1.09
C GLY A 532 -7.79 23.21 0.45
N HIS A 533 -6.85 23.00 -0.47
CA HIS A 533 -6.07 24.08 -1.10
C HIS A 533 -6.62 24.57 -2.45
N ARG A 534 -7.84 24.18 -2.89
CA ARG A 534 -8.38 24.56 -4.22
C ARG A 534 -8.20 26.04 -4.55
N LYS A 535 -8.62 26.92 -3.64
CA LYS A 535 -8.53 28.38 -3.86
C LYS A 535 -7.10 28.86 -3.94
N ASP A 536 -6.20 28.26 -3.16
CA ASP A 536 -4.78 28.64 -3.13
C ASP A 536 -4.10 28.24 -4.45
N LEU A 537 -4.38 27.02 -4.92
CA LEU A 537 -3.95 26.53 -6.23
C LEU A 537 -4.49 27.42 -7.35
N ASP A 538 -5.78 27.74 -7.32
CA ASP A 538 -6.43 28.59 -8.33
C ASP A 538 -5.78 29.98 -8.43
N ASP A 539 -5.66 30.67 -7.30
CA ASP A 539 -5.09 32.02 -7.24
C ASP A 539 -3.59 32.00 -7.63
N PHE A 540 -2.84 30.95 -7.26
CA PHE A 540 -1.42 30.83 -7.58
C PHE A 540 -1.18 30.50 -9.07
N VAL A 541 -1.96 29.58 -9.65
CA VAL A 541 -1.88 29.26 -11.09
C VAL A 541 -2.21 30.50 -11.92
N GLU A 542 -3.25 31.27 -11.55
CA GLU A 542 -3.56 32.54 -12.22
C GLU A 542 -2.40 33.53 -12.12
N ALA A 543 -1.76 33.67 -10.95
CA ALA A 543 -0.60 34.53 -10.77
C ALA A 543 0.60 34.09 -11.62
N ALA A 544 0.89 32.79 -11.70
CA ALA A 544 1.97 32.25 -12.51
C ALA A 544 1.74 32.51 -14.00
N LEU A 545 0.52 32.25 -14.49
CA LEU A 545 0.14 32.56 -15.87
C LEU A 545 0.29 34.05 -16.20
N LEU A 546 -0.13 34.94 -15.30
CA LEU A 546 0.04 36.39 -15.47
C LEU A 546 1.51 36.82 -15.50
N TYR A 547 2.34 36.26 -14.63
CA TYR A 547 3.76 36.61 -14.53
C TYR A 547 4.55 36.15 -15.76
N TYR A 548 4.50 34.86 -16.09
CA TYR A 548 5.25 34.29 -17.22
C TYR A 548 4.69 34.69 -18.58
N GLY A 549 3.38 34.98 -18.65
CA GLY A 549 2.76 35.53 -19.85
C GLY A 549 3.34 36.89 -20.24
N LYS A 550 3.58 37.78 -19.26
CA LYS A 550 4.27 39.08 -19.50
C LYS A 550 5.70 38.92 -20.00
N GLN A 551 6.34 37.79 -19.70
CA GLN A 551 7.70 37.48 -20.14
C GLN A 551 7.74 36.72 -21.48
N ASN A 552 6.59 36.40 -22.08
CA ASN A 552 6.48 35.58 -23.28
C ASN A 552 7.15 34.20 -23.13
N MET A 553 7.05 33.59 -21.95
CA MET A 553 7.63 32.27 -21.67
C MET A 553 6.63 31.12 -21.82
N LEU A 554 5.37 31.42 -22.15
CA LEU A 554 4.30 30.44 -22.17
C LEU A 554 4.03 29.88 -23.57
N ASP A 555 3.70 28.58 -23.63
CA ASP A 555 3.36 27.84 -24.85
C ASP A 555 2.02 27.10 -24.69
N ASN A 556 1.05 27.49 -25.51
CA ASN A 556 -0.31 26.96 -25.50
C ASN A 556 -0.48 25.66 -26.33
N THR A 557 0.58 25.09 -26.89
CA THR A 557 0.50 23.83 -27.66
C THR A 557 -0.07 22.70 -26.80
N PRO A 558 -1.24 22.11 -27.10
CA PRO A 558 -1.83 21.08 -26.24
C PRO A 558 -0.95 19.83 -26.10
N ILE A 559 -1.06 19.14 -24.96
CA ILE A 559 -0.43 17.83 -24.78
C ILE A 559 -1.32 16.76 -25.44
N SER A 560 -0.70 15.76 -26.07
CA SER A 560 -1.42 14.61 -26.60
C SER A 560 -1.90 13.71 -25.47
N LEU A 561 -3.22 13.59 -25.31
CA LEU A 561 -3.86 12.68 -24.38
C LEU A 561 -4.39 11.44 -25.10
N ASN A 562 -4.33 10.30 -24.41
CA ASN A 562 -4.96 9.05 -24.81
C ASN A 562 -5.61 8.43 -23.58
N LEU A 563 -6.87 8.78 -23.31
CA LEU A 563 -7.50 8.50 -22.03
C LEU A 563 -7.81 7.01 -21.86
N GLU A 564 -7.54 6.48 -20.67
CA GLU A 564 -7.78 5.05 -20.38
C GLU A 564 -9.26 4.67 -20.54
N LYS A 565 -10.16 5.59 -20.20
CA LYS A 565 -11.61 5.39 -20.28
C LYS A 565 -12.13 5.19 -21.70
N ASP A 566 -11.39 5.69 -22.70
CA ASP A 566 -11.78 5.57 -24.11
C ASP A 566 -11.33 4.23 -24.71
N ASN A 567 -10.46 3.50 -24.00
CA ASN A 567 -9.81 2.27 -24.46
C ASN A 567 -10.24 1.01 -23.70
N ASP A 568 -11.18 1.10 -22.75
CA ASP A 568 -11.62 -0.04 -21.95
C ASP A 568 -13.06 -0.50 -22.31
N PRO A 569 -13.22 -1.60 -23.07
CA PRO A 569 -14.54 -2.06 -23.49
C PRO A 569 -15.40 -2.57 -22.30
N ARG A 570 -14.80 -2.87 -21.15
CA ARG A 570 -15.54 -3.34 -19.96
C ARG A 570 -16.48 -2.25 -19.44
N LEU A 571 -16.12 -0.98 -19.61
CA LEU A 571 -16.92 0.16 -19.17
C LEU A 571 -18.26 0.30 -19.92
N LEU A 572 -18.38 -0.32 -21.10
CA LEU A 572 -19.60 -0.29 -21.92
C LEU A 572 -20.37 -1.61 -21.88
N THR A 573 -19.69 -2.73 -21.59
CA THR A 573 -20.24 -4.08 -21.75
C THR A 573 -20.62 -4.76 -20.44
N SER A 574 -20.00 -4.37 -19.32
CA SER A 574 -20.29 -4.97 -18.02
C SER A 574 -21.60 -4.44 -17.43
N PRO A 575 -22.47 -5.30 -16.86
CA PRO A 575 -23.69 -4.84 -16.19
C PRO A 575 -23.41 -4.07 -14.90
N LEU A 576 -22.25 -4.29 -14.28
CA LEU A 576 -21.77 -3.59 -13.09
C LEU A 576 -20.47 -2.84 -13.40
N LYS A 577 -20.25 -1.72 -12.73
CA LYS A 577 -19.07 -0.88 -12.88
C LYS A 577 -18.54 -0.52 -11.50
N PHE A 578 -17.39 -1.09 -11.16
CA PHE A 578 -16.72 -0.96 -9.86
C PHE A 578 -17.68 -1.09 -8.66
N PRO A 579 -18.38 -2.23 -8.51
CA PRO A 579 -19.28 -2.42 -7.39
C PRO A 579 -18.51 -2.41 -6.06
N GLY A 580 -19.01 -1.65 -5.09
CA GLY A 580 -18.29 -1.38 -3.84
C GLY A 580 -18.59 -2.38 -2.73
N LYS A 581 -19.88 -2.58 -2.43
CA LYS A 581 -20.36 -3.37 -1.28
C LYS A 581 -21.61 -4.16 -1.62
N LEU A 582 -21.90 -5.12 -0.74
CA LEU A 582 -23.03 -6.02 -0.84
C LEU A 582 -23.82 -6.02 0.47
N ALA A 583 -25.13 -6.23 0.39
CA ALA A 583 -25.98 -6.65 1.50
C ALA A 583 -26.91 -7.77 1.05
N VAL A 584 -27.34 -8.63 1.97
CA VAL A 584 -28.11 -9.83 1.64
C VAL A 584 -29.40 -9.89 2.46
N ASP A 585 -30.49 -10.27 1.79
CA ASP A 585 -31.76 -10.66 2.40
C ASP A 585 -32.05 -12.13 2.04
N VAL A 586 -31.52 -13.02 2.87
CA VAL A 586 -31.62 -14.48 2.67
C VAL A 586 -33.09 -14.94 2.70
N LEU A 587 -33.93 -14.32 3.53
CA LEU A 587 -35.32 -14.74 3.71
C LEU A 587 -36.16 -14.55 2.44
N ASN A 588 -35.85 -13.51 1.66
CA ASN A 588 -36.57 -13.21 0.42
C ASN A 588 -35.73 -13.47 -0.85
N ASN A 589 -34.61 -14.17 -0.72
CA ASN A 589 -33.70 -14.49 -1.82
C ASN A 589 -33.24 -13.24 -2.60
N ARG A 590 -32.75 -12.19 -1.90
CA ARG A 590 -32.26 -10.96 -2.54
C ARG A 590 -30.81 -10.62 -2.17
N LEU A 591 -30.06 -10.15 -3.16
CA LEU A 591 -28.74 -9.55 -3.04
C LEU A 591 -28.82 -8.08 -3.48
N PHE A 592 -28.41 -7.18 -2.60
CA PHE A 592 -28.26 -5.76 -2.87
C PHE A 592 -26.80 -5.46 -3.19
N ILE A 593 -26.56 -4.74 -4.28
CA ILE A 593 -25.24 -4.42 -4.81
C ILE A 593 -25.15 -2.91 -4.96
N SER A 594 -24.14 -2.27 -4.35
CA SER A 594 -23.82 -0.89 -4.67
C SER A 594 -22.97 -0.85 -5.93
N ASP A 595 -23.62 -0.53 -7.05
CA ASP A 595 -23.00 -0.42 -8.37
C ASP A 595 -22.39 0.98 -8.49
N SER A 596 -21.30 1.21 -7.75
CA SER A 596 -20.83 2.54 -7.35
C SER A 596 -20.58 3.46 -8.56
N ASN A 597 -19.93 2.99 -9.62
CA ASN A 597 -19.64 3.83 -10.78
C ASN A 597 -20.75 3.89 -11.84
N HIS A 598 -21.88 3.22 -11.60
CA HIS A 598 -23.15 3.54 -12.26
C HIS A 598 -24.07 4.36 -11.35
N ASN A 599 -23.60 4.84 -10.20
CA ASN A 599 -24.33 5.70 -9.26
C ASN A 599 -25.72 5.17 -8.89
N ARG A 600 -25.82 3.86 -8.67
CA ARG A 600 -27.10 3.18 -8.42
C ARG A 600 -26.96 2.00 -7.46
N ILE A 601 -28.09 1.53 -6.95
CA ILE A 601 -28.20 0.25 -6.25
C ILE A 601 -28.89 -0.76 -7.17
N VAL A 602 -28.29 -1.94 -7.32
CA VAL A 602 -28.85 -3.06 -8.11
C VAL A 602 -29.30 -4.15 -7.13
N VAL A 603 -30.50 -4.68 -7.37
CA VAL A 603 -31.06 -5.79 -6.61
C VAL A 603 -31.20 -6.98 -7.53
N THR A 604 -30.62 -8.11 -7.12
CA THR A 604 -30.71 -9.39 -7.81
C THR A 604 -31.25 -10.44 -6.85
N ASP A 605 -31.65 -11.60 -7.36
CA ASP A 605 -31.75 -12.78 -6.51
C ASP A 605 -30.36 -13.40 -6.24
N LEU A 606 -30.28 -14.43 -5.40
CA LEU A 606 -29.00 -15.07 -5.08
C LEU A 606 -28.39 -15.88 -6.24
N ASP A 607 -29.17 -16.16 -7.28
CA ASP A 607 -28.71 -16.79 -8.53
C ASP A 607 -28.21 -15.74 -9.54
N GLY A 608 -28.32 -14.45 -9.22
CA GLY A 608 -27.87 -13.32 -10.04
C GLY A 608 -28.92 -12.81 -11.04
N ASN A 609 -30.17 -13.25 -10.97
CA ASN A 609 -31.23 -12.72 -11.82
C ASN A 609 -31.63 -11.31 -11.34
N PHE A 610 -31.73 -10.37 -12.27
CA PHE A 610 -32.12 -9.00 -11.97
C PHE A 610 -33.55 -8.91 -11.43
N ILE A 611 -33.73 -8.15 -10.33
CA ILE A 611 -35.03 -7.87 -9.71
C ILE A 611 -35.42 -6.41 -9.95
N VAL A 612 -34.61 -5.47 -9.47
CA VAL A 612 -34.90 -4.02 -9.54
C VAL A 612 -33.61 -3.22 -9.42
N GLN A 613 -33.64 -1.96 -9.89
CA GLN A 613 -32.58 -0.98 -9.66
C GLN A 613 -33.16 0.29 -9.04
N ILE A 614 -32.33 1.03 -8.31
CA ILE A 614 -32.66 2.30 -7.68
C ILE A 614 -31.58 3.31 -8.09
N GLY A 615 -31.98 4.45 -8.64
CA GLY A 615 -31.04 5.38 -9.28
C GLY A 615 -31.00 5.23 -10.80
N SER A 616 -32.17 5.14 -11.45
CA SER A 616 -32.29 4.71 -12.85
C SER A 616 -31.60 5.61 -13.88
N SER A 617 -31.36 6.88 -13.57
CA SER A 617 -30.64 7.80 -14.46
C SER A 617 -29.15 7.49 -14.56
N GLY A 618 -28.54 6.95 -13.49
CA GLY A 618 -27.09 6.76 -13.36
C GLY A 618 -26.28 8.05 -13.21
N GLU A 619 -26.95 9.20 -13.14
CA GLU A 619 -26.32 10.51 -12.97
C GLU A 619 -25.89 10.72 -11.51
N GLU A 620 -24.74 11.38 -11.33
CA GLU A 620 -24.26 11.77 -10.00
C GLU A 620 -25.20 12.81 -9.37
N GLY A 621 -25.64 12.59 -8.13
CA GLY A 621 -26.40 13.59 -7.38
C GLY A 621 -27.04 13.06 -6.09
N LEU A 622 -27.73 13.92 -5.35
CA LEU A 622 -28.37 13.64 -4.05
C LEU A 622 -29.90 13.79 -4.10
N ASN A 623 -30.53 13.52 -5.24
CA ASN A 623 -31.99 13.65 -5.32
C ASN A 623 -32.65 12.51 -4.54
N ASP A 624 -33.62 12.87 -3.69
CA ASP A 624 -34.57 11.96 -3.07
C ASP A 624 -35.79 11.79 -4.00
N GLY A 625 -36.62 10.77 -3.77
CA GLY A 625 -37.82 10.57 -4.58
C GLY A 625 -38.20 9.10 -4.78
N SER A 626 -38.79 8.80 -5.94
CA SER A 626 -39.04 7.43 -6.38
C SER A 626 -37.72 6.70 -6.70
N PHE A 627 -37.77 5.40 -6.96
CA PHE A 627 -36.58 4.65 -7.40
C PHE A 627 -36.00 5.17 -8.72
N ASP A 628 -36.82 5.76 -9.59
CA ASP A 628 -36.38 6.30 -10.89
C ASP A 628 -35.81 7.72 -10.76
N ASP A 629 -36.37 8.55 -9.87
CA ASP A 629 -35.97 9.96 -9.73
C ASP A 629 -34.76 10.15 -8.81
N ALA A 630 -34.55 9.21 -7.87
CA ALA A 630 -33.46 9.30 -6.92
C ALA A 630 -32.11 9.25 -7.65
N THR A 631 -31.11 9.96 -7.14
CA THR A 631 -29.73 9.88 -7.61
C THR A 631 -28.78 9.61 -6.46
N PHE A 632 -27.64 8.98 -6.76
CA PHE A 632 -26.55 8.72 -5.83
C PHE A 632 -25.24 9.25 -6.39
N ASN A 633 -24.18 9.23 -5.59
CA ASN A 633 -22.84 9.53 -6.07
C ASN A 633 -21.86 8.55 -5.43
N ARG A 634 -21.47 7.53 -6.21
CA ARG A 634 -20.60 6.41 -5.80
C ARG A 634 -20.99 5.79 -4.45
N PRO A 635 -22.21 5.24 -4.32
CA PRO A 635 -22.64 4.59 -3.09
C PRO A 635 -21.73 3.40 -2.75
N GLN A 636 -21.46 3.19 -1.47
CA GLN A 636 -20.65 2.10 -0.93
C GLN A 636 -21.51 1.23 0.00
N GLY A 637 -21.29 1.31 1.32
CA GLY A 637 -21.91 0.50 2.36
C GLY A 637 -23.40 0.33 2.28
N LEU A 638 -23.86 -0.89 2.60
CA LEU A 638 -25.26 -1.28 2.58
C LEU A 638 -25.62 -2.03 3.87
N ALA A 639 -26.72 -1.64 4.52
CA ALA A 639 -27.26 -2.35 5.69
C ALA A 639 -28.77 -2.55 5.57
N TYR A 640 -29.21 -3.81 5.60
CA TYR A 640 -30.62 -4.15 5.38
C TYR A 640 -31.39 -4.40 6.69
N ASN A 641 -32.53 -3.74 6.82
CA ASN A 641 -33.50 -3.93 7.89
C ASN A 641 -34.67 -4.81 7.40
N ALA A 642 -34.57 -6.11 7.64
CA ALA A 642 -35.58 -7.08 7.20
C ALA A 642 -36.98 -6.85 7.79
N LYS A 643 -37.10 -6.25 8.99
CA LYS A 643 -38.40 -6.02 9.64
C LYS A 643 -39.20 -4.93 8.94
N LYS A 644 -38.53 -3.90 8.43
CA LYS A 644 -39.16 -2.75 7.76
C LYS A 644 -39.06 -2.82 6.23
N ASN A 645 -38.29 -3.77 5.70
CA ASN A 645 -37.94 -3.84 4.27
C ASN A 645 -37.28 -2.54 3.80
N ILE A 646 -36.28 -2.09 4.57
CA ILE A 646 -35.54 -0.84 4.34
C ILE A 646 -34.06 -1.17 4.16
N LEU A 647 -33.41 -0.54 3.20
CA LEU A 647 -31.96 -0.58 3.01
C LEU A 647 -31.34 0.78 3.33
N TYR A 648 -30.34 0.80 4.19
CA TYR A 648 -29.54 1.99 4.47
C TYR A 648 -28.30 1.99 3.60
N VAL A 649 -27.94 3.15 3.06
CA VAL A 649 -26.86 3.29 2.08
C VAL A 649 -25.90 4.40 2.53
N ALA A 650 -24.61 4.07 2.59
CA ALA A 650 -23.54 5.05 2.65
C ALA A 650 -23.30 5.61 1.24
N ASP A 651 -23.75 6.83 0.99
CA ASP A 651 -23.65 7.50 -0.31
C ASP A 651 -22.42 8.42 -0.28
N THR A 652 -21.27 7.82 -0.59
CA THR A 652 -19.95 8.25 -0.12
C THR A 652 -19.52 9.61 -0.64
N GLU A 653 -19.60 9.85 -1.96
CA GLU A 653 -19.20 11.13 -2.57
C GLU A 653 -20.27 12.21 -2.43
N ASN A 654 -21.50 11.85 -2.08
CA ASN A 654 -22.49 12.82 -1.60
C ASN A 654 -22.30 13.15 -0.11
N HIS A 655 -21.39 12.47 0.57
CA HIS A 655 -21.19 12.58 2.00
C HIS A 655 -22.52 12.46 2.78
N ALA A 656 -23.32 11.44 2.44
CA ALA A 656 -24.68 11.29 2.91
C ALA A 656 -25.01 9.87 3.36
N LEU A 657 -25.97 9.77 4.29
CA LEU A 657 -26.63 8.53 4.67
C LEU A 657 -28.02 8.52 4.04
N ARG A 658 -28.33 7.51 3.23
CA ARG A 658 -29.61 7.38 2.52
C ARG A 658 -30.40 6.20 3.05
N GLU A 659 -31.72 6.26 2.87
CA GLU A 659 -32.67 5.20 3.17
C GLU A 659 -33.45 4.86 1.89
N ILE A 660 -33.53 3.58 1.56
CA ILE A 660 -34.35 3.03 0.48
C ILE A 660 -35.46 2.20 1.11
N ASP A 661 -36.69 2.66 0.96
CA ASP A 661 -37.91 2.00 1.43
C ASP A 661 -38.53 1.21 0.28
N PHE A 662 -38.49 -0.13 0.37
CA PHE A 662 -39.05 -1.03 -0.63
C PHE A 662 -40.55 -1.27 -0.49
N VAL A 663 -41.20 -0.78 0.58
CA VAL A 663 -42.66 -0.82 0.74
C VAL A 663 -43.29 0.36 -0.01
N ASN A 664 -42.71 1.54 0.13
CA ASN A 664 -43.21 2.76 -0.48
C ASN A 664 -42.50 3.15 -1.79
N GLU A 665 -41.47 2.39 -2.18
CA GLU A 665 -40.61 2.61 -3.35
C GLU A 665 -40.00 4.02 -3.39
N LYS A 666 -39.45 4.44 -2.24
CA LYS A 666 -38.87 5.77 -2.07
C LYS A 666 -37.46 5.76 -1.51
N VAL A 667 -36.68 6.73 -1.95
CA VAL A 667 -35.38 7.07 -1.40
C VAL A 667 -35.48 8.39 -0.64
N ARG A 668 -34.87 8.46 0.55
CA ARG A 668 -34.71 9.71 1.29
C ARG A 668 -33.34 9.85 1.93
N THR A 669 -32.92 11.09 2.18
CA THR A 669 -31.68 11.41 2.88
C THR A 669 -31.92 11.48 4.39
N LEU A 670 -31.15 10.73 5.17
CA LEU A 670 -31.20 10.69 6.64
C LEU A 670 -30.23 11.68 7.29
N ALA A 671 -29.04 11.85 6.70
CA ALA A 671 -28.01 12.78 7.13
C ALA A 671 -27.09 13.15 5.95
N GLY A 672 -26.43 14.31 6.01
CA GLY A 672 -25.62 14.84 4.91
C GLY A 672 -26.42 15.63 3.88
N ASN A 673 -25.74 16.46 3.10
CA ASN A 673 -26.37 17.37 2.13
C ASN A 673 -25.58 17.52 0.81
N GLY A 674 -24.61 16.65 0.53
CA GLY A 674 -23.75 16.76 -0.65
C GLY A 674 -22.44 17.50 -0.40
N THR A 675 -22.27 18.13 0.77
CA THR A 675 -21.04 18.88 1.11
C THR A 675 -20.17 18.10 2.09
N LYS A 676 -18.87 18.04 1.81
CA LYS A 676 -17.87 17.43 2.70
C LYS A 676 -17.86 18.11 4.07
N GLY A 677 -18.08 17.33 5.12
CA GLY A 677 -18.10 17.79 6.51
C GLY A 677 -16.71 17.90 7.14
N SER A 678 -16.58 18.78 8.12
CA SER A 678 -15.39 18.94 8.97
C SER A 678 -15.73 18.94 10.47
N ASP A 679 -16.94 18.47 10.82
CA ASP A 679 -17.43 18.35 12.19
C ASP A 679 -17.06 16.99 12.77
N TYR A 680 -16.25 16.95 13.83
CA TYR A 680 -15.75 15.72 14.47
C TYR A 680 -16.59 15.26 15.68
N VAL A 681 -17.69 15.96 15.98
CA VAL A 681 -18.55 15.71 17.14
C VAL A 681 -19.95 15.31 16.71
N GLY A 682 -20.58 16.13 15.87
CA GLY A 682 -21.95 15.95 15.42
C GLY A 682 -23.02 16.31 16.46
N GLY A 683 -24.21 15.74 16.28
CA GLY A 683 -25.43 16.00 17.05
C GLY A 683 -26.54 16.71 16.26
N GLY A 684 -26.28 17.09 15.01
CA GLY A 684 -27.25 17.66 14.08
C GLY A 684 -28.22 16.60 13.52
N LYS A 685 -29.18 17.07 12.71
CA LYS A 685 -30.24 16.25 12.10
C LYS A 685 -30.36 16.45 10.60
N GLY A 686 -30.67 15.40 9.84
CA GLY A 686 -30.88 15.51 8.39
C GLY A 686 -29.70 16.18 7.69
N GLY A 687 -29.99 17.01 6.68
CA GLY A 687 -28.97 17.75 5.93
C GLY A 687 -28.26 18.86 6.70
N THR A 688 -28.58 19.10 7.98
CA THR A 688 -27.81 20.03 8.82
C THR A 688 -26.58 19.37 9.44
N GLN A 689 -26.58 18.05 9.59
CA GLN A 689 -25.37 17.31 9.96
C GLN A 689 -24.61 16.96 8.69
N LEU A 690 -23.45 17.57 8.50
CA LEU A 690 -22.53 17.21 7.44
C LEU A 690 -21.78 15.94 7.85
N LEU A 691 -21.59 15.03 6.89
CA LEU A 691 -20.77 13.84 7.04
C LEU A 691 -19.52 13.99 6.17
N ASN A 692 -18.57 13.07 6.28
CA ASN A 692 -17.35 13.10 5.49
C ASN A 692 -17.00 11.68 5.03
N SER A 693 -17.42 11.38 3.81
CA SER A 693 -17.14 10.11 3.11
C SER A 693 -17.53 8.88 3.95
N PRO A 694 -18.83 8.69 4.26
CA PRO A 694 -19.30 7.46 4.88
C PRO A 694 -19.05 6.30 3.93
N TRP A 695 -18.39 5.24 4.41
CA TRP A 695 -17.88 4.17 3.56
C TRP A 695 -18.62 2.86 3.76
N ASP A 696 -18.95 2.53 5.01
CA ASP A 696 -19.77 1.38 5.35
C ASP A 696 -20.82 1.70 6.41
N VAL A 697 -21.87 0.88 6.46
CA VAL A 697 -22.93 0.99 7.47
C VAL A 697 -23.29 -0.38 8.02
N CYS A 698 -23.64 -0.44 9.30
CA CYS A 698 -24.30 -1.61 9.88
C CYS A 698 -25.48 -1.18 10.77
N PHE A 699 -26.57 -1.94 10.74
CA PHE A 699 -27.81 -1.60 11.44
C PHE A 699 -27.99 -2.42 12.72
N HIS A 700 -28.16 -1.74 13.85
CA HIS A 700 -28.43 -2.34 15.15
C HIS A 700 -29.96 -2.36 15.43
N PRO A 701 -30.63 -3.53 15.36
CA PRO A 701 -32.09 -3.60 15.32
C PRO A 701 -32.79 -3.26 16.65
N PHE A 702 -32.13 -3.47 17.79
CA PHE A 702 -32.76 -3.21 19.10
C PHE A 702 -32.68 -1.74 19.53
N GLU A 703 -31.62 -1.04 19.12
CA GLU A 703 -31.44 0.39 19.43
C GLU A 703 -31.99 1.29 18.33
N GLU A 704 -32.37 0.72 17.17
CA GLU A 704 -32.77 1.46 15.97
C GLU A 704 -31.68 2.49 15.58
N THR A 705 -30.43 2.04 15.63
CA THR A 705 -29.24 2.83 15.37
C THR A 705 -28.49 2.28 14.16
N ILE A 706 -28.03 3.16 13.28
CA ILE A 706 -27.12 2.82 12.18
C ILE A 706 -25.74 3.28 12.58
N TYR A 707 -24.77 2.38 12.62
CA TYR A 707 -23.37 2.74 12.75
C TYR A 707 -22.77 2.96 11.36
N ILE A 708 -21.87 3.93 11.27
CA ILE A 708 -21.31 4.43 10.01
C ILE A 708 -19.79 4.44 10.15
N ALA A 709 -19.09 3.80 9.22
CA ALA A 709 -17.65 3.93 9.10
C ALA A 709 -17.35 5.23 8.36
N MET A 710 -16.94 6.26 9.09
CA MET A 710 -16.67 7.60 8.55
C MET A 710 -15.21 7.68 8.11
N ALA A 711 -14.93 7.17 6.91
CA ALA A 711 -13.57 7.04 6.38
C ALA A 711 -12.82 8.39 6.37
N GLY A 712 -13.49 9.45 5.92
CA GLY A 712 -12.88 10.78 5.76
C GLY A 712 -12.59 11.53 7.07
N GLN A 713 -13.12 11.07 8.20
CA GLN A 713 -12.83 11.62 9.53
C GLN A 713 -12.15 10.61 10.45
N HIS A 714 -11.85 9.41 9.97
CA HIS A 714 -11.22 8.35 10.74
C HIS A 714 -11.99 8.05 12.06
N GLN A 715 -13.32 7.94 11.96
CA GLN A 715 -14.21 7.74 13.10
C GLN A 715 -15.30 6.72 12.78
N ILE A 716 -15.87 6.14 13.84
CA ILE A 716 -17.15 5.44 13.79
C ILE A 716 -18.23 6.39 14.30
N TRP A 717 -19.25 6.60 13.48
CA TRP A 717 -20.39 7.45 13.78
C TRP A 717 -21.64 6.60 14.03
N GLU A 718 -22.62 7.18 14.69
CA GLU A 718 -23.96 6.62 14.85
C GLU A 718 -25.02 7.57 14.31
N HIS A 719 -26.08 7.02 13.73
CA HIS A 719 -27.33 7.71 13.42
C HIS A 719 -28.48 7.03 14.17
N ASN A 720 -29.10 7.74 15.10
CA ASN A 720 -30.25 7.23 15.83
C ASN A 720 -31.54 7.53 15.05
N LEU A 721 -32.28 6.48 14.66
CA LEU A 721 -33.49 6.63 13.83
C LEU A 721 -34.67 7.23 14.58
N LEU A 722 -34.71 7.13 15.92
CA LEU A 722 -35.79 7.67 16.74
C LEU A 722 -35.61 9.18 16.96
N GLU A 723 -34.38 9.61 17.21
CA GLU A 723 -34.04 11.02 17.43
C GLU A 723 -33.71 11.77 16.13
N ALA A 724 -33.42 11.03 15.05
CA ALA A 724 -32.90 11.52 13.76
C ALA A 724 -31.62 12.34 13.91
N THR A 725 -30.75 11.97 14.86
CA THR A 725 -29.48 12.64 15.16
C THR A 725 -28.31 11.78 14.71
N SER A 726 -27.28 12.42 14.13
CA SER A 726 -26.02 11.76 13.78
C SER A 726 -24.86 12.36 14.57
N ARG A 727 -23.99 11.54 15.16
CA ARG A 727 -22.83 12.00 15.94
C ARG A 727 -21.68 10.99 15.92
N ALA A 728 -20.49 11.44 16.28
CA ALA A 728 -19.35 10.57 16.51
C ALA A 728 -19.63 9.64 17.71
N PHE A 729 -19.40 8.34 17.50
CA PHE A 729 -19.58 7.30 18.51
C PHE A 729 -18.24 6.84 19.09
N SER A 730 -17.23 6.64 18.24
CA SER A 730 -15.88 6.18 18.61
C SER A 730 -14.82 6.75 17.66
N GLY A 731 -13.68 7.17 18.20
CA GLY A 731 -12.58 7.78 17.44
C GLY A 731 -12.40 9.26 17.74
N ASP A 732 -11.16 9.69 17.97
CA ASP A 732 -10.80 11.09 18.24
C ASP A 732 -10.58 11.95 16.98
N GLY A 733 -10.66 11.34 15.80
CA GLY A 733 -10.50 12.01 14.51
C GLY A 733 -9.07 12.04 13.95
N TYR A 734 -8.08 11.58 14.73
CA TYR A 734 -6.72 11.41 14.20
C TYR A 734 -6.62 10.12 13.39
N GLU A 735 -5.83 10.15 12.32
CA GLU A 735 -5.49 8.97 11.53
C GLU A 735 -4.40 8.15 12.22
N ARG A 736 -4.77 7.16 13.05
CA ARG A 736 -3.83 6.31 13.80
C ARG A 736 -4.39 4.92 14.08
N ASN A 737 -3.50 3.95 14.23
CA ASN A 737 -3.82 2.61 14.76
C ASN A 737 -3.85 2.59 16.31
N LEU A 738 -4.62 3.49 16.93
CA LEU A 738 -4.66 3.62 18.40
C LEU A 738 -5.86 2.90 19.00
N ASN A 739 -5.60 1.83 19.75
CA ASN A 739 -6.61 1.13 20.55
C ASN A 739 -6.79 1.79 21.92
N GLY A 740 -8.02 1.75 22.46
CA GLY A 740 -8.36 2.48 23.69
C GLY A 740 -9.56 1.91 24.43
N SER A 741 -9.65 2.19 25.73
CA SER A 741 -10.73 1.68 26.60
C SER A 741 -12.06 2.46 26.49
N SER A 742 -12.14 3.50 25.67
CA SER A 742 -13.29 4.40 25.52
C SER A 742 -13.33 5.05 24.14
N SER A 743 -14.45 5.68 23.80
CA SER A 743 -14.63 6.37 22.51
C SER A 743 -13.63 7.49 22.23
N THR A 744 -13.09 8.15 23.25
CA THR A 744 -12.22 9.34 23.11
C THR A 744 -10.73 9.06 23.23
N ASN A 745 -10.33 7.83 23.55
CA ASN A 745 -8.92 7.42 23.63
C ASN A 745 -8.57 6.35 22.60
N THR A 746 -9.35 6.28 21.53
CA THR A 746 -9.07 5.48 20.35
C THR A 746 -9.08 6.36 19.12
N SER A 747 -8.31 5.96 18.12
CA SER A 747 -8.24 6.56 16.79
C SER A 747 -8.40 5.46 15.76
N PHE A 748 -8.84 5.77 14.56
CA PHE A 748 -8.92 4.83 13.44
C PHE A 748 -8.07 5.36 12.29
N ALA A 749 -7.95 4.58 11.21
CA ALA A 749 -7.27 4.98 9.99
C ALA A 749 -8.10 4.51 8.79
N GLN A 750 -9.02 5.40 8.38
CA GLN A 750 -9.94 5.20 7.25
C GLN A 750 -10.78 3.91 7.40
N PRO A 751 -11.62 3.80 8.44
CA PRO A 751 -12.48 2.64 8.63
C PRO A 751 -13.39 2.49 7.41
N SER A 752 -13.44 1.30 6.81
CA SER A 752 -14.11 1.06 5.53
C SER A 752 -15.01 -0.17 5.50
N GLY A 753 -15.00 -0.97 6.56
CA GLY A 753 -15.86 -2.16 6.69
C GLY A 753 -16.42 -2.28 8.10
N LEU A 754 -17.72 -2.58 8.23
CA LEU A 754 -18.37 -2.81 9.53
C LEU A 754 -19.17 -4.12 9.56
N SER A 755 -19.10 -4.82 10.70
CA SER A 755 -20.04 -5.91 11.01
C SER A 755 -20.34 -5.95 12.49
N LEU A 756 -21.61 -6.10 12.85
CA LEU A 756 -22.01 -6.34 14.24
C LEU A 756 -21.64 -7.76 14.67
N SER A 757 -21.34 -7.94 15.95
CA SER A 757 -21.27 -9.26 16.57
C SER A 757 -22.66 -9.87 16.71
N GLN A 758 -22.75 -11.19 16.83
CA GLN A 758 -24.03 -11.90 16.97
C GLN A 758 -24.85 -11.48 18.18
N ASP A 759 -24.17 -11.23 19.30
CA ASP A 759 -24.80 -10.76 20.54
C ASP A 759 -25.09 -9.26 20.51
N LEU A 760 -24.74 -8.59 19.40
CA LEU A 760 -24.92 -7.17 19.16
C LEU A 760 -24.28 -6.29 20.25
N SER A 761 -23.20 -6.77 20.87
CA SER A 761 -22.45 -6.01 21.89
C SER A 761 -21.20 -5.33 21.32
N LYS A 762 -20.78 -5.69 20.11
CA LYS A 762 -19.55 -5.21 19.48
C LYS A 762 -19.71 -4.95 17.98
N ILE A 763 -18.80 -4.15 17.44
CA ILE A 763 -18.62 -3.94 16.00
C ILE A 763 -17.21 -4.36 15.61
N TYR A 764 -17.10 -5.22 14.61
CA TYR A 764 -15.85 -5.51 13.90
C TYR A 764 -15.63 -4.48 12.80
N ILE A 765 -14.39 -4.01 12.67
CA ILE A 765 -14.02 -2.88 11.81
C ILE A 765 -12.85 -3.30 10.95
N ALA A 766 -13.00 -3.17 9.64
CA ALA A 766 -11.87 -3.17 8.71
C ALA A 766 -11.30 -1.75 8.67
N ASP A 767 -10.13 -1.57 9.29
CA ASP A 767 -9.43 -0.30 9.43
C ASP A 767 -8.31 -0.23 8.37
N SER A 768 -8.66 0.30 7.20
CA SER A 768 -7.95 0.04 5.94
C SER A 768 -6.53 0.60 5.92
N GLU A 769 -6.35 1.87 6.31
CA GLU A 769 -5.06 2.55 6.22
C GLU A 769 -4.07 2.08 7.29
N SER A 770 -4.55 1.47 8.38
CA SER A 770 -3.73 0.77 9.38
C SER A 770 -3.49 -0.70 9.04
N SER A 771 -4.18 -1.23 8.02
CA SER A 771 -4.16 -2.64 7.63
C SER A 771 -4.44 -3.58 8.80
N SER A 772 -5.51 -3.27 9.54
CA SER A 772 -5.91 -4.02 10.72
C SER A 772 -7.41 -4.28 10.78
N ILE A 773 -7.78 -5.34 11.51
CA ILE A 773 -9.15 -5.58 11.95
C ILE A 773 -9.23 -5.26 13.43
N ARG A 774 -10.23 -4.45 13.79
CA ARG A 774 -10.45 -4.02 15.17
C ARG A 774 -11.84 -4.35 15.65
N VAL A 775 -12.00 -4.35 16.96
CA VAL A 775 -13.30 -4.59 17.61
C VAL A 775 -13.62 -3.41 18.50
N VAL A 776 -14.79 -2.81 18.33
CA VAL A 776 -15.33 -1.77 19.20
C VAL A 776 -16.40 -2.36 20.10
N ASP A 777 -16.30 -2.10 21.39
CA ASP A 777 -17.32 -2.44 22.38
C ASP A 777 -18.41 -1.35 22.40
N LEU A 778 -19.66 -1.74 22.16
CA LEU A 778 -20.77 -0.77 22.02
C LEU A 778 -21.16 -0.07 23.32
N LYS A 779 -20.78 -0.61 24.47
CA LYS A 779 -21.08 -0.01 25.77
C LYS A 779 -20.10 1.11 26.12
N THR A 780 -18.83 0.94 25.77
CA THR A 780 -17.75 1.85 26.15
C THR A 780 -17.31 2.75 24.99
N GLY A 781 -17.57 2.34 23.75
CA GLY A 781 -17.00 2.94 22.54
C GLY A 781 -15.50 2.69 22.39
N GLY A 782 -14.87 1.92 23.29
CA GLY A 782 -13.46 1.57 23.23
C GLY A 782 -13.18 0.51 22.17
N SER A 783 -11.95 0.47 21.67
CA SER A 783 -11.50 -0.46 20.64
C SER A 783 -10.34 -1.35 21.10
N GLN A 784 -10.23 -2.51 20.47
CA GLN A 784 -9.13 -3.46 20.65
C GLN A 784 -8.70 -4.03 19.31
N LEU A 785 -7.42 -4.39 19.19
CA LEU A 785 -6.89 -5.05 18.02
C LEU A 785 -7.38 -6.50 17.96
N LEU A 786 -7.86 -6.93 16.80
CA LEU A 786 -8.16 -8.34 16.51
C LEU A 786 -7.03 -8.98 15.70
N ALA A 787 -6.63 -8.36 14.59
CA ALA A 787 -5.61 -8.85 13.67
C ALA A 787 -4.96 -7.69 12.90
N GLY A 788 -3.70 -7.85 12.47
CA GLY A 788 -3.02 -6.88 11.62
C GLY A 788 -2.46 -5.66 12.34
N GLY A 789 -1.90 -4.73 11.56
CA GLY A 789 -1.38 -3.44 12.04
C GLY A 789 -0.21 -3.50 13.04
N ASP A 790 0.28 -2.30 13.40
CA ASP A 790 1.31 -2.12 14.41
C ASP A 790 0.69 -1.96 15.82
N PRO A 791 0.91 -2.91 16.75
CA PRO A 791 0.36 -2.83 18.09
C PRO A 791 1.17 -1.92 19.02
N MET A 792 2.39 -1.52 18.64
CA MET A 792 3.33 -0.76 19.47
C MET A 792 3.35 0.73 19.13
N PHE A 793 3.34 1.07 17.85
CA PHE A 793 3.41 2.45 17.38
C PHE A 793 2.13 2.84 16.65
N ALA A 794 1.23 3.54 17.34
CA ALA A 794 -0.06 3.93 16.79
C ALA A 794 0.03 4.80 15.52
N ASP A 795 1.10 5.58 15.38
CA ASP A 795 1.35 6.40 14.18
C ASP A 795 1.96 5.60 13.00
N ASN A 796 2.34 4.32 13.22
CA ASN A 796 2.84 3.48 12.14
C ASN A 796 1.69 2.85 11.34
N LEU A 797 1.36 3.50 10.22
CA LEU A 797 0.34 3.05 9.26
C LEU A 797 0.93 2.23 8.10
N PHE A 798 2.16 1.72 8.24
CA PHE A 798 2.89 1.04 7.16
C PHE A 798 3.25 -0.41 7.50
N LYS A 799 2.63 -0.98 8.53
CA LYS A 799 2.76 -2.40 8.85
C LYS A 799 1.67 -3.20 8.14
N PHE A 800 1.95 -3.52 6.88
CA PHE A 800 1.08 -4.27 5.97
C PHE A 800 1.88 -5.34 5.21
N GLY A 801 1.18 -6.29 4.61
CA GLY A 801 1.75 -7.42 3.87
C GLY A 801 0.69 -8.50 3.66
N ASP A 802 1.11 -9.72 3.36
CA ASP A 802 0.23 -10.88 3.14
C ASP A 802 0.78 -12.05 3.97
N GLN A 803 0.31 -12.15 5.21
CA GLN A 803 0.81 -13.17 6.15
C GLN A 803 -0.27 -13.61 7.13
N ASP A 804 -0.54 -14.91 7.14
CA ASP A 804 -1.36 -15.55 8.16
C ASP A 804 -0.66 -15.60 9.52
N GLY A 805 -1.43 -15.50 10.60
CA GLY A 805 -0.88 -15.48 11.95
C GLY A 805 -1.93 -15.30 13.03
N ILE A 806 -1.49 -14.86 14.21
CA ILE A 806 -2.37 -14.59 15.36
C ILE A 806 -2.18 -13.14 15.78
N GLY A 807 -3.27 -12.39 15.92
CA GLY A 807 -3.24 -11.01 16.39
C GLY A 807 -2.36 -10.12 15.49
N SER A 808 -1.39 -9.44 16.09
CA SER A 808 -0.50 -8.53 15.38
C SER A 808 0.56 -9.19 14.49
N ASP A 809 0.64 -10.53 14.49
CA ASP A 809 1.52 -11.28 13.57
C ASP A 809 0.91 -11.44 12.19
N VAL A 810 -0.41 -11.27 12.07
CA VAL A 810 -1.11 -11.20 10.78
C VAL A 810 -0.65 -9.94 10.03
N LEU A 811 -0.47 -10.05 8.72
CA LEU A 811 -0.29 -8.90 7.83
C LEU A 811 -1.40 -8.92 6.79
N LEU A 812 -2.14 -7.82 6.73
CA LEU A 812 -3.18 -7.52 5.74
C LEU A 812 -2.71 -6.36 4.86
N GLN A 813 -3.44 -6.09 3.77
CA GLN A 813 -3.18 -4.96 2.90
C GLN A 813 -4.51 -4.30 2.49
N HIS A 814 -4.77 -3.13 3.08
CA HIS A 814 -5.98 -2.31 2.83
C HIS A 814 -7.29 -3.14 2.84
N PRO A 815 -7.62 -3.81 3.96
CA PRO A 815 -8.85 -4.58 4.05
C PRO A 815 -10.06 -3.65 4.02
N LEU A 816 -11.01 -3.88 3.11
CA LEU A 816 -12.19 -3.02 2.94
C LEU A 816 -13.46 -3.64 3.51
N GLY A 817 -13.48 -4.95 3.74
CA GLY A 817 -14.67 -5.67 4.21
C GLY A 817 -14.39 -6.53 5.42
N VAL A 818 -15.35 -6.60 6.33
CA VAL A 818 -15.36 -7.55 7.44
C VAL A 818 -16.79 -8.03 7.65
N MET A 819 -16.98 -9.31 7.90
CA MET A 819 -18.29 -9.92 8.17
C MET A 819 -18.18 -10.91 9.32
N CYS A 820 -19.02 -10.76 10.34
CA CYS A 820 -19.19 -11.75 11.40
C CYS A 820 -20.34 -12.69 11.04
N ALA A 821 -20.03 -13.97 10.85
CA ALA A 821 -21.01 -14.99 10.52
C ALA A 821 -21.77 -15.50 11.76
N ASN A 822 -22.83 -16.29 11.52
CA ASN A 822 -23.73 -16.82 12.55
C ASN A 822 -23.11 -17.90 13.45
N ASP A 823 -21.93 -18.42 13.11
CA ASP A 823 -21.11 -19.32 13.93
C ASP A 823 -20.02 -18.58 14.74
N GLY A 824 -19.76 -17.32 14.40
CA GLY A 824 -18.87 -16.41 15.11
C GLY A 824 -17.56 -16.20 14.36
N GLU A 825 -17.38 -16.86 13.23
CA GLU A 825 -16.24 -16.65 12.34
C GLU A 825 -16.27 -15.24 11.74
N ILE A 826 -15.08 -14.69 11.53
CA ILE A 826 -14.88 -13.36 10.96
C ILE A 826 -14.21 -13.53 9.60
N TYR A 827 -14.91 -13.17 8.54
CA TYR A 827 -14.39 -13.15 7.17
C TYR A 827 -13.89 -11.75 6.84
N ILE A 828 -12.73 -11.64 6.19
CA ILE A 828 -12.05 -10.38 5.91
C ILE A 828 -11.84 -10.28 4.41
N ALA A 829 -12.38 -9.24 3.77
CA ALA A 829 -11.99 -8.94 2.39
C ALA A 829 -10.66 -8.17 2.42
N ASP A 830 -9.55 -8.89 2.30
CA ASP A 830 -8.19 -8.36 2.29
C ASP A 830 -7.82 -7.85 0.89
N SER A 831 -8.36 -6.67 0.59
CA SER A 831 -8.60 -6.21 -0.79
C SER A 831 -7.35 -6.12 -1.65
N TYR A 832 -6.25 -5.59 -1.12
CA TYR A 832 -5.01 -5.40 -1.89
C TYR A 832 -4.11 -6.64 -1.90
N ASN A 833 -4.41 -7.65 -1.08
CA ASN A 833 -3.85 -8.99 -1.24
C ASN A 833 -4.70 -9.88 -2.15
N HIS A 834 -5.88 -9.40 -2.57
CA HIS A 834 -6.84 -10.11 -3.42
C HIS A 834 -7.34 -11.42 -2.80
N LYS A 835 -7.58 -11.41 -1.48
CA LYS A 835 -7.98 -12.58 -0.69
C LYS A 835 -9.20 -12.33 0.20
N VAL A 836 -9.83 -13.43 0.58
CA VAL A 836 -10.86 -13.50 1.64
C VAL A 836 -10.34 -14.38 2.77
#